data_AF-A0AA35UNX2-F1
#
_entry.id   AF-A0AA35UNX2-F1
#
_cell.length_a   1.000
_cell.length_b   1.000
_cell.length_c   1.000
_cell.angle_alpha   90.00
_cell.angle_beta   90.00
_cell.angle_gamma   90.00
#
_symmetry.space_group_name_H-M   'P 1'
#
loop_
_entity.id
_entity.type
_entity.pdbx_description
1 polymer ?
#
loop_
_entity_poly.entity_id
_entity_poly.type
_entity_poly.pdbx_seq_one_letter_code
_entity_poly.pdbx_strand_id
1 'polypeptide(L)'
;MKGELGRRLRSAAWCLSLFGFLPSAVAAGAVNAFDRTLMHPAIPLVDEDGRHVLESGRPYSVRMSCGNGNGGGCHDYDGMNHAYHFEQGRDETRDDYGARRGLPQLVGPGYFGGFNCMQGNAAAALAKKANTSEAEFGDYGAAGYVKACSTCHLGGGWEESDRGGARYDQMPAGSVPAWDGDYYDRNGDGQVVPWDWRKSGVREADCLTCHADFSLLKKFSASGLGGNGDGTAGAQDHWGLLQDGKFVAQGFFRYANSAMFEFLDVRPDLSGGAQLLTVARAVKPGTAKPDYDLVLGDSGEPVLHWNRDAFDDSGKVRIPMRRFPGNDNCMLCHLAGAGINRINAKVKSSRRGFYGFGEEAAQTLGEDGKPVDDYKDDVHKGKSWTDDTGETRIIDNCNACHAKQYYKPAYANIDLDADHDFPKGNGDADIRNDLDYQPGPADCEYCHSTAKAPALPSGQPTLLDAHRERWKSSGFMRGYATNSYNRVVQVHFDDLACQACHNHKAVYNGKTLPMHYRYRARADGALRVIPYVPNARFFVQDRSSGRVLYRYERQSVFRSKNGGQAAIVDPASGQETGSVTVTAGQFDLPATYNDFKALKQAYDNLLKGKGYSSADVRFVYAESNEYIFTHQTRPAEQAVACEECHTRRADGSINGAVAANGLMGANRVIEVARIPDARLVDEGVVELASGYHKVQADGRITETVAEVLEATDKAPDMSILKAATGRAVGGPLRKLPASEAAALAALDQDATGKLTAGWDSGLSLTFSARVGHPSVQGAALFIPGSPLNQLLLEGVRVELSSRESTAAERRKVGKLGTGTLAPDVYGLSLTRSGGSGVKNFGGGEGWIKLPYWGAATRIKGVKVVYSEDGKTWRTLSRHRIVAFKAASGGAAGYVLLRLKRPVAYLAFAGKAGSKS
;
A
#
# COMPACT_ATOMS: atom_id res chain seq x y z
N MET A 1 -84.18 -44.02 -28.31
CA MET A 1 -83.96 -45.03 -27.25
C MET A 1 -82.82 -44.53 -26.35
N LYS A 2 -83.14 -44.15 -25.11
CA LYS A 2 -82.28 -44.04 -23.90
C LYS A 2 -80.90 -43.37 -24.12
N GLY A 3 -80.60 -42.10 -23.82
CA GLY A 3 -81.22 -41.00 -23.04
C GLY A 3 -80.05 -40.22 -22.39
N GLU A 4 -79.42 -39.30 -23.12
CA GLU A 4 -79.46 -37.82 -22.91
C GLU A 4 -78.38 -37.24 -21.96
N LEU A 5 -77.46 -36.41 -22.50
CA LEU A 5 -77.23 -34.97 -22.19
C LEU A 5 -76.48 -34.74 -20.86
N GLY A 6 -75.38 -33.99 -20.72
CA GLY A 6 -74.96 -32.73 -21.32
C GLY A 6 -74.62 -31.72 -20.20
N ARG A 7 -73.56 -30.91 -20.40
CA ARG A 7 -73.20 -29.62 -19.73
C ARG A 7 -72.33 -29.58 -18.44
N ARG A 8 -71.09 -29.12 -18.66
CA ARG A 8 -70.48 -27.82 -18.25
C ARG A 8 -70.45 -27.38 -16.76
N LEU A 9 -69.19 -27.07 -16.36
CA LEU A 9 -68.65 -25.84 -15.73
C LEU A 9 -68.44 -25.76 -14.19
N ARG A 10 -67.16 -25.43 -13.88
CA ARG A 10 -66.59 -24.56 -12.81
C ARG A 10 -65.99 -25.20 -11.54
N SER A 11 -64.65 -25.13 -11.52
CA SER A 11 -63.79 -24.48 -10.51
C SER A 11 -63.97 -24.79 -9.02
N ALA A 12 -62.95 -25.38 -8.40
CA ALA A 12 -62.07 -24.72 -7.41
C ALA A 12 -61.22 -25.76 -6.67
N ALA A 13 -59.91 -25.52 -6.65
CA ALA A 13 -58.90 -26.34 -6.00
C ALA A 13 -58.76 -25.98 -4.51
N TRP A 14 -58.71 -26.99 -3.65
CA TRP A 14 -58.16 -26.95 -2.30
C TRP A 14 -57.29 -28.21 -2.12
N CYS A 15 -55.96 -28.04 -1.99
CA CYS A 15 -55.08 -29.07 -1.45
C CYS A 15 -54.04 -28.41 -0.55
N LEU A 16 -54.05 -28.84 0.72
CA LEU A 16 -53.13 -28.51 1.79
C LEU A 16 -51.68 -28.90 1.42
N SER A 17 -50.76 -27.96 1.60
CA SER A 17 -49.31 -28.20 1.57
C SER A 17 -48.79 -28.37 3.00
N LEU A 18 -48.30 -29.57 3.33
CA LEU A 18 -47.45 -29.79 4.51
C LEU A 18 -46.08 -29.14 4.27
N PHE A 19 -45.76 -28.06 4.99
CA PHE A 19 -44.41 -27.53 5.12
C PHE A 19 -43.69 -28.26 6.26
N GLY A 20 -42.85 -29.24 5.92
CA GLY A 20 -41.81 -29.74 6.81
C GLY A 20 -40.60 -28.80 6.77
N PHE A 21 -40.36 -28.08 7.85
CA PHE A 21 -39.09 -27.40 8.09
C PHE A 21 -37.99 -28.46 8.30
N LEU A 22 -37.16 -28.67 7.27
CA LEU A 22 -35.84 -29.28 7.45
C LEU A 22 -34.88 -28.15 7.85
N PRO A 23 -34.22 -28.22 9.02
CA PRO A 23 -33.12 -27.30 9.31
C PRO A 23 -32.01 -27.61 8.30
N SER A 24 -31.66 -26.60 7.48
CA SER A 24 -30.46 -26.65 6.66
C SER A 24 -29.26 -26.78 7.58
N ALA A 25 -28.80 -28.00 7.82
CA ALA A 25 -27.48 -28.25 8.35
C ALA A 25 -26.50 -27.60 7.35
N VAL A 26 -25.87 -26.50 7.78
CA VAL A 26 -24.75 -25.91 7.07
C VAL A 26 -23.66 -26.99 7.06
N ALA A 27 -23.56 -27.72 5.95
CA ALA A 27 -22.41 -28.59 5.73
C ALA A 27 -21.17 -27.68 5.85
N ALA A 28 -20.28 -28.01 6.77
CA ALA A 28 -18.95 -27.41 6.82
C ALA A 28 -18.37 -27.47 5.41
N GLY A 29 -18.19 -26.30 4.78
CA GLY A 29 -17.88 -26.19 3.36
C GLY A 29 -16.61 -26.96 3.03
N ALA A 30 -16.63 -27.78 1.97
CA ALA A 30 -15.42 -28.41 1.47
C ALA A 30 -14.40 -27.33 1.10
N VAL A 31 -13.17 -27.43 1.62
CA VAL A 31 -12.06 -26.51 1.31
C VAL A 31 -11.94 -26.36 -0.21
N ASN A 32 -11.94 -25.09 -0.66
CA ASN A 32 -11.83 -24.73 -2.07
C ASN A 32 -10.61 -25.44 -2.70
N ALA A 33 -10.78 -26.01 -3.89
CA ALA A 33 -9.69 -26.68 -4.60
C ALA A 33 -8.47 -25.76 -4.85
N PHE A 34 -8.67 -24.44 -4.95
CA PHE A 34 -7.60 -23.46 -5.08
C PHE A 34 -6.82 -23.18 -3.79
N ASP A 35 -7.42 -23.45 -2.63
CA ASP A 35 -6.79 -23.27 -1.32
C ASP A 35 -5.99 -24.50 -0.87
N ARG A 36 -6.11 -25.62 -1.60
CA ARG A 36 -5.40 -26.87 -1.28
C ARG A 36 -3.95 -26.81 -1.70
N THR A 37 -3.11 -27.39 -0.86
CA THR A 37 -1.71 -27.67 -1.16
C THR A 37 -1.61 -28.77 -2.21
N LEU A 38 -0.76 -28.55 -3.20
CA LEU A 38 -0.48 -29.46 -4.31
C LEU A 38 1.02 -29.70 -4.40
N MET A 39 1.43 -30.87 -4.90
CA MET A 39 2.82 -31.10 -5.21
C MET A 39 3.17 -30.39 -6.52
N HIS A 40 4.12 -29.45 -6.46
CA HIS A 40 4.70 -28.83 -7.64
C HIS A 40 5.37 -29.90 -8.52
N PRO A 41 5.38 -29.74 -9.86
CA PRO A 41 6.19 -30.56 -10.75
C PRO A 41 7.65 -30.67 -10.26
N ALA A 42 8.29 -31.82 -10.50
CA ALA A 42 9.67 -32.02 -10.06
C ALA A 42 10.61 -31.08 -10.84
N ILE A 43 11.40 -30.27 -10.12
CA ILE A 43 12.36 -29.31 -10.69
C ILE A 43 13.77 -29.53 -10.12
N PRO A 44 14.83 -29.23 -10.88
CA PRO A 44 16.16 -29.11 -10.29
C PRO A 44 16.22 -27.85 -9.41
N LEU A 45 17.02 -27.90 -8.35
CA LEU A 45 17.39 -26.69 -7.60
C LEU A 45 18.83 -26.33 -7.96
N VAL A 46 19.03 -25.08 -8.38
CA VAL A 46 20.32 -24.57 -8.84
C VAL A 46 20.71 -23.30 -8.08
N ASP A 47 22.01 -23.04 -7.99
CA ASP A 47 22.55 -21.79 -7.47
C ASP A 47 22.47 -20.65 -8.50
N GLU A 48 22.94 -19.45 -8.13
CA GLU A 48 22.96 -18.26 -9.00
C GLU A 48 23.79 -18.46 -10.28
N ASP A 49 24.77 -19.38 -10.27
CA ASP A 49 25.60 -19.71 -11.43
C ASP A 49 24.93 -20.78 -12.33
N GLY A 50 23.73 -21.25 -11.95
CA GLY A 50 23.00 -22.31 -12.64
C GLY A 50 23.53 -23.73 -12.37
N ARG A 51 24.40 -23.91 -11.38
CA ARG A 51 24.91 -25.24 -10.99
C ARG A 51 23.98 -25.90 -9.98
N HIS A 52 23.83 -27.21 -10.06
CA HIS A 52 22.96 -27.95 -9.16
C HIS A 52 23.41 -27.82 -7.70
N VAL A 53 22.48 -27.57 -6.77
CA VAL A 53 22.82 -27.31 -5.35
C VAL A 53 23.52 -28.48 -4.65
N LEU A 54 23.22 -29.70 -5.05
CA LEU A 54 23.91 -30.92 -4.57
C LEU A 54 25.39 -30.96 -4.96
N GLU A 55 25.77 -30.28 -6.04
CA GLU A 55 27.14 -30.23 -6.55
C GLU A 55 27.88 -29.01 -6.02
N SER A 56 27.19 -27.86 -5.98
CA SER A 56 27.81 -26.60 -5.58
C SER A 56 27.88 -26.40 -4.07
N GLY A 57 26.97 -26.99 -3.30
CA GLY A 57 26.80 -26.72 -1.87
C GLY A 57 26.35 -25.28 -1.56
N ARG A 58 26.03 -24.48 -2.59
CA ARG A 58 25.66 -23.07 -2.47
C ARG A 58 24.15 -22.92 -2.21
N PRO A 59 23.69 -21.75 -1.73
CA PRO A 59 22.26 -21.46 -1.63
C PRO A 59 21.61 -21.52 -3.01
N TYR A 60 20.35 -21.95 -3.06
CA TYR A 60 19.59 -21.98 -4.31
C TYR A 60 19.20 -20.56 -4.73
N SER A 61 19.12 -20.32 -6.03
CA SER A 61 18.55 -19.11 -6.63
C SER A 61 17.11 -19.39 -7.06
N VAL A 62 16.18 -18.55 -6.61
CA VAL A 62 14.78 -18.59 -7.02
C VAL A 62 14.68 -18.23 -8.50
N ARG A 63 15.39 -17.18 -8.93
CA ARG A 63 15.41 -16.73 -10.31
C ARG A 63 15.88 -17.83 -11.26
N MET A 64 16.92 -18.58 -10.88
CA MET A 64 17.50 -19.62 -11.73
C MET A 64 16.75 -20.96 -11.66
N SER A 65 16.18 -21.30 -10.49
CA SER A 65 15.46 -22.58 -10.30
C SER A 65 14.01 -22.53 -10.78
N CYS A 66 13.32 -21.41 -10.57
CA CYS A 66 11.90 -21.25 -10.85
C CYS A 66 11.62 -20.33 -12.05
N GLY A 67 12.47 -19.32 -12.24
CA GLY A 67 12.24 -18.19 -13.14
C GLY A 67 12.89 -18.26 -14.52
N ASN A 68 12.79 -17.18 -15.28
CA ASN A 68 13.40 -16.99 -16.60
C ASN A 68 14.95 -16.93 -16.60
N GLY A 69 15.64 -17.47 -15.60
CA GLY A 69 17.09 -17.63 -15.59
C GLY A 69 17.59 -18.76 -16.51
N ASN A 70 18.92 -18.84 -16.72
CA ASN A 70 19.53 -19.82 -17.62
C ASN A 70 19.44 -21.29 -17.14
N GLY A 71 18.89 -21.54 -15.94
CA GLY A 71 18.88 -22.82 -15.24
C GLY A 71 17.61 -23.69 -15.42
N GLY A 72 16.59 -23.20 -16.14
CA GLY A 72 15.43 -24.00 -16.54
C GLY A 72 14.06 -23.58 -16.00
N GLY A 73 13.84 -22.33 -15.63
CA GLY A 73 12.58 -21.97 -14.99
C GLY A 73 11.41 -21.73 -15.93
N CYS A 74 10.24 -21.82 -15.31
CA CYS A 74 8.93 -21.92 -15.93
C CYS A 74 8.10 -20.64 -15.76
N HIS A 75 8.59 -19.70 -14.95
CA HIS A 75 7.88 -18.52 -14.48
C HIS A 75 8.57 -17.24 -14.95
N ASP A 76 7.80 -16.22 -15.34
CA ASP A 76 8.32 -14.87 -15.57
C ASP A 76 8.73 -14.18 -14.25
N TYR A 77 9.88 -14.57 -13.71
CA TYR A 77 10.39 -14.02 -12.44
C TYR A 77 10.52 -12.49 -12.47
N ASP A 78 10.98 -11.90 -13.58
CA ASP A 78 11.15 -10.46 -13.68
C ASP A 78 9.80 -9.73 -13.64
N GLY A 79 8.81 -10.23 -14.38
CA GLY A 79 7.45 -9.70 -14.35
C GLY A 79 6.83 -9.79 -12.95
N MET A 80 7.02 -10.91 -12.25
CA MET A 80 6.50 -11.10 -10.88
C MET A 80 7.20 -10.19 -9.87
N ASN A 81 8.53 -10.09 -9.95
CA ASN A 81 9.35 -9.29 -9.04
C ASN A 81 9.10 -7.78 -9.18
N HIS A 82 8.41 -7.36 -10.25
CA HIS A 82 7.97 -5.98 -10.44
C HIS A 82 6.64 -5.65 -9.74
N ALA A 83 5.99 -6.64 -9.09
CA ALA A 83 4.79 -6.37 -8.31
C ALA A 83 5.11 -5.50 -7.08
N TYR A 84 4.14 -4.68 -6.66
CA TYR A 84 4.24 -3.74 -5.54
C TYR A 84 4.75 -4.39 -4.26
N HIS A 85 4.34 -5.62 -3.94
CA HIS A 85 4.77 -6.29 -2.70
C HIS A 85 6.28 -6.55 -2.64
N PHE A 86 6.94 -6.61 -3.80
CA PHE A 86 8.40 -6.70 -3.94
C PHE A 86 9.04 -5.32 -4.14
N GLU A 87 8.47 -4.48 -5.01
CA GLU A 87 9.05 -3.18 -5.33
C GLU A 87 8.93 -2.17 -4.16
N GLN A 88 7.78 -2.15 -3.50
CA GLN A 88 7.41 -1.22 -2.42
C GLN A 88 7.86 0.23 -2.69
N GLY A 89 7.70 0.69 -3.94
CA GLY A 89 8.05 2.03 -4.40
C GLY A 89 9.51 2.26 -4.81
N ARG A 90 10.35 1.21 -4.86
CA ARG A 90 11.77 1.32 -5.27
C ARG A 90 11.94 1.94 -6.65
N ASP A 91 11.23 1.42 -7.64
CA ASP A 91 11.23 1.87 -9.02
C ASP A 91 10.60 3.27 -9.22
N GLU A 92 10.01 3.84 -8.18
CA GLU A 92 9.48 5.21 -8.11
C GLU A 92 10.36 6.16 -7.30
N THR A 93 11.38 5.60 -6.63
CA THR A 93 12.20 6.34 -5.68
C THR A 93 13.11 7.31 -6.42
N ARG A 94 13.11 8.56 -5.95
CA ARG A 94 13.85 9.68 -6.52
C ARG A 94 14.25 10.66 -5.41
N ASP A 95 15.45 11.22 -5.50
CA ASP A 95 16.01 12.07 -4.45
C ASP A 95 15.19 13.34 -4.17
N ASP A 96 14.36 13.79 -5.12
CA ASP A 96 13.46 14.93 -4.98
C ASP A 96 11.99 14.54 -4.71
N TYR A 97 11.70 13.25 -4.46
CA TYR A 97 10.32 12.75 -4.25
C TYR A 97 9.60 13.50 -3.14
N GLY A 98 10.18 13.49 -1.94
CA GLY A 98 9.61 14.11 -0.76
C GLY A 98 9.77 15.62 -0.76
N ALA A 99 10.83 16.16 -1.39
CA ALA A 99 11.02 17.61 -1.53
C ALA A 99 9.85 18.27 -2.29
N ARG A 100 9.33 17.60 -3.32
CA ARG A 100 8.11 18.02 -4.06
C ARG A 100 6.83 18.00 -3.20
N ARG A 101 6.88 17.39 -2.02
CA ARG A 101 5.76 17.10 -1.12
C ARG A 101 5.98 17.67 0.30
N GLY A 102 6.97 18.55 0.47
CA GLY A 102 7.25 19.24 1.74
C GLY A 102 8.06 18.43 2.76
N LEU A 103 8.59 17.26 2.38
CA LEU A 103 9.35 16.36 3.26
C LEU A 103 10.63 15.88 2.56
N PRO A 104 11.66 16.73 2.46
CA PRO A 104 12.84 16.50 1.61
C PRO A 104 13.73 15.32 2.02
N GLN A 105 13.53 14.77 3.22
CA GLN A 105 14.20 13.56 3.70
C GLN A 105 13.65 12.27 3.09
N LEU A 106 12.44 12.31 2.52
CA LEU A 106 11.81 11.14 1.91
C LEU A 106 12.15 11.08 0.42
N VAL A 107 12.45 9.87 -0.04
CA VAL A 107 12.92 9.62 -1.40
C VAL A 107 11.97 8.70 -2.17
N GLY A 108 11.06 8.00 -1.49
CA GLY A 108 10.15 7.04 -2.13
C GLY A 108 8.70 7.17 -1.70
N PRO A 109 7.77 6.68 -2.52
CA PRO A 109 6.33 6.65 -2.24
C PRO A 109 5.90 5.49 -1.35
N GLY A 110 6.65 4.40 -1.34
CA GLY A 110 6.31 3.18 -0.62
C GLY A 110 7.23 2.95 0.57
N TYR A 111 7.36 1.67 0.93
CA TYR A 111 8.13 1.28 2.09
C TYR A 111 9.59 1.70 1.96
N PHE A 112 10.15 1.45 0.78
CA PHE A 112 11.49 1.89 0.44
C PHE A 112 11.52 3.42 0.21
N GLY A 113 12.03 4.15 1.21
CA GLY A 113 12.25 5.60 1.12
C GLY A 113 11.07 6.51 1.53
N GLY A 114 9.92 5.93 1.88
CA GLY A 114 8.75 6.64 2.43
C GLY A 114 8.66 6.61 3.96
N PHE A 115 7.48 6.91 4.51
CA PHE A 115 7.26 7.03 5.97
C PHE A 115 6.90 5.72 6.69
N ASN A 116 7.17 4.59 6.05
CA ASN A 116 6.53 3.33 6.40
C ASN A 116 7.29 2.59 7.52
N CYS A 117 6.53 1.89 8.38
CA CYS A 117 7.03 1.07 9.49
C CYS A 117 7.69 1.78 10.69
N MET A 118 7.70 3.11 10.72
CA MET A 118 8.26 3.85 11.86
C MET A 118 7.14 4.33 12.78
N GLN A 119 6.73 3.50 13.75
CA GLN A 119 5.83 3.96 14.80
C GLN A 119 6.52 5.01 15.70
N GLY A 120 5.76 5.99 16.17
CA GLY A 120 6.25 7.04 17.05
C GLY A 120 7.09 8.13 16.36
N ASN A 121 7.86 8.88 17.15
CA ASN A 121 8.58 10.09 16.73
C ASN A 121 10.00 9.80 16.21
N ALA A 122 10.38 8.54 16.08
CA ALA A 122 11.76 8.10 15.80
C ALA A 122 11.96 7.60 14.36
N ALA A 123 11.24 8.15 13.39
CA ALA A 123 11.35 7.72 12.00
C ALA A 123 12.78 7.88 11.44
N ALA A 124 13.21 6.84 10.72
CA ALA A 124 14.47 6.76 10.02
C ALA A 124 14.24 7.01 8.53
N ALA A 125 15.23 7.58 7.85
CA ALA A 125 15.19 7.87 6.43
C ALA A 125 16.24 7.06 5.68
N LEU A 126 15.82 6.48 4.57
CA LEU A 126 16.72 5.95 3.57
C LEU A 126 17.51 7.10 2.93
N ALA A 127 18.82 6.94 2.78
CA ALA A 127 19.67 7.93 2.13
C ALA A 127 19.25 8.16 0.68
N LYS A 128 19.44 9.39 0.19
CA LYS A 128 19.33 9.69 -1.25
C LYS A 128 20.28 8.80 -2.04
N LYS A 129 19.97 8.54 -3.31
CA LYS A 129 20.91 7.83 -4.19
C LYS A 129 22.16 8.69 -4.38
N ALA A 130 22.02 9.98 -4.69
CA ALA A 130 23.15 10.89 -4.83
C ALA A 130 23.28 11.82 -3.61
N ASN A 131 24.27 11.55 -2.75
CA ASN A 131 24.62 12.42 -1.62
C ASN A 131 25.87 13.25 -1.96
N THR A 132 25.86 14.52 -1.59
CA THR A 132 26.99 15.43 -1.84
C THR A 132 28.10 15.33 -0.79
N SER A 133 27.82 14.73 0.36
CA SER A 133 28.77 14.49 1.44
C SER A 133 28.26 13.40 2.39
N GLU A 134 29.14 12.86 3.22
CA GLU A 134 28.78 11.96 4.33
C GLU A 134 27.77 12.57 5.31
N ALA A 135 27.83 13.89 5.53
CA ALA A 135 26.93 14.60 6.43
C ALA A 135 25.48 14.69 5.91
N GLU A 136 25.29 14.56 4.59
CA GLU A 136 23.97 14.57 3.95
C GLU A 136 23.40 13.17 3.75
N PHE A 137 24.21 12.13 3.98
CA PHE A 137 23.78 10.74 3.94
C PHE A 137 22.72 10.48 5.03
N GLY A 138 21.67 9.74 4.68
CA GLY A 138 20.55 9.42 5.57
C GLY A 138 20.91 8.49 6.74
N ASP A 139 19.87 7.87 7.30
CA ASP A 139 20.02 6.90 8.40
C ASP A 139 20.53 5.55 7.92
N TYR A 140 20.08 5.13 6.73
CA TYR A 140 20.46 3.86 6.11
C TYR A 140 20.81 4.05 4.64
N GLY A 141 21.81 3.31 4.18
CA GLY A 141 21.87 2.89 2.79
C GLY A 141 20.93 1.73 2.50
N ALA A 142 20.87 1.28 1.25
CA ALA A 142 20.05 0.14 0.87
C ALA A 142 20.37 -1.12 1.68
N ALA A 143 21.65 -1.47 1.88
CA ALA A 143 22.03 -2.64 2.66
C ALA A 143 21.58 -2.57 4.13
N GLY A 144 21.74 -1.41 4.78
CA GLY A 144 21.29 -1.18 6.15
C GLY A 144 19.78 -1.23 6.26
N TYR A 145 19.08 -0.76 5.23
CA TYR A 145 17.64 -0.85 5.11
C TYR A 145 17.19 -2.31 4.97
N VAL A 146 17.85 -3.14 4.15
CA VAL A 146 17.64 -4.61 4.10
C VAL A 146 17.81 -5.21 5.49
N LYS A 147 18.94 -4.97 6.15
CA LYS A 147 19.20 -5.52 7.49
C LYS A 147 18.14 -5.12 8.52
N ALA A 148 17.64 -3.88 8.45
CA ALA A 148 16.70 -3.35 9.42
C ALA A 148 15.24 -3.71 9.15
N CYS A 149 14.87 -3.91 7.88
CA CYS A 149 13.46 -3.90 7.47
C CYS A 149 13.01 -5.14 6.69
N SER A 150 13.92 -6.05 6.31
CA SER A 150 13.62 -7.24 5.51
C SER A 150 12.66 -8.24 6.16
N THR A 151 12.52 -8.22 7.49
CA THR A 151 11.54 -9.05 8.22
C THR A 151 10.10 -8.81 7.75
N CYS A 152 9.82 -7.59 7.27
CA CYS A 152 8.53 -7.15 6.74
C CYS A 152 8.43 -7.26 5.22
N HIS A 153 9.42 -7.87 4.56
CA HIS A 153 9.56 -7.96 3.12
C HIS A 153 9.78 -9.40 2.64
N LEU A 154 9.49 -9.65 1.38
CA LEU A 154 9.48 -10.97 0.76
C LEU A 154 10.69 -11.21 -0.15
N GLY A 155 11.80 -10.47 0.00
CA GLY A 155 12.87 -10.49 -0.99
C GLY A 155 12.49 -9.78 -2.29
N GLY A 156 13.39 -9.77 -3.26
CA GLY A 156 13.13 -9.13 -4.56
C GLY A 156 13.09 -7.59 -4.47
N GLY A 157 12.66 -6.94 -5.54
CA GLY A 157 12.57 -5.47 -5.64
C GLY A 157 13.79 -4.74 -5.05
N TRP A 158 13.60 -4.00 -3.95
CA TRP A 158 14.68 -3.22 -3.30
C TRP A 158 15.72 -4.05 -2.54
N GLU A 159 15.50 -5.34 -2.34
CA GLU A 159 16.49 -6.26 -1.77
C GLU A 159 17.33 -6.97 -2.85
N GLU A 160 16.95 -6.81 -4.13
CA GLU A 160 17.66 -7.39 -5.28
C GLU A 160 18.30 -6.32 -6.18
N SER A 161 17.58 -5.24 -6.46
CA SER A 161 17.99 -4.22 -7.40
C SER A 161 18.09 -2.85 -6.75
N ASP A 162 19.04 -2.05 -7.24
CA ASP A 162 19.18 -0.65 -6.86
C ASP A 162 18.06 0.21 -7.46
N ARG A 163 18.00 1.51 -7.15
CA ARG A 163 17.00 2.41 -7.77
C ARG A 163 17.21 2.58 -9.28
N GLY A 164 18.41 2.22 -9.75
CA GLY A 164 18.84 1.98 -11.12
C GLY A 164 18.14 0.80 -11.82
N GLY A 165 17.50 -0.10 -11.07
CA GLY A 165 17.03 -1.39 -11.59
C GLY A 165 18.17 -2.35 -11.95
N ALA A 166 19.41 -2.04 -11.57
CA ALA A 166 20.53 -2.95 -11.71
C ALA A 166 20.62 -3.81 -10.45
N ARG A 167 20.86 -5.12 -10.62
CA ARG A 167 21.11 -6.01 -9.48
C ARG A 167 22.37 -5.56 -8.74
N TYR A 168 22.28 -5.38 -7.42
CA TYR A 168 23.34 -4.71 -6.65
C TYR A 168 24.71 -5.38 -6.78
N ASP A 169 24.74 -6.72 -6.78
CA ASP A 169 25.97 -7.52 -6.81
C ASP A 169 26.60 -7.64 -8.22
N GLN A 170 25.89 -7.20 -9.25
CA GLN A 170 26.35 -7.21 -10.64
C GLN A 170 26.93 -5.87 -11.10
N MET A 171 26.86 -4.84 -10.27
CA MET A 171 27.28 -3.50 -10.66
C MET A 171 28.80 -3.38 -10.85
N PRO A 172 29.28 -2.77 -11.96
CA PRO A 172 30.70 -2.71 -12.26
C PRO A 172 31.53 -2.09 -11.14
N ALA A 173 32.69 -2.68 -10.85
CA ALA A 173 33.60 -2.09 -9.88
C ALA A 173 34.02 -0.68 -10.32
N GLY A 174 33.98 0.29 -9.41
CA GLY A 174 34.35 1.68 -9.68
C GLY A 174 33.32 2.53 -10.42
N SER A 175 32.15 1.98 -10.80
CA SER A 175 31.07 2.79 -11.41
C SER A 175 30.19 3.52 -10.40
N VAL A 176 30.38 3.26 -9.12
CA VAL A 176 29.55 3.77 -8.01
C VAL A 176 30.18 5.04 -7.43
N PRO A 177 29.47 6.19 -7.43
CA PRO A 177 29.94 7.41 -6.78
C PRO A 177 30.10 7.25 -5.26
N ALA A 178 30.96 8.07 -4.65
CA ALA A 178 31.06 8.13 -3.19
C ALA A 178 29.72 8.50 -2.55
N TRP A 179 29.40 7.87 -1.42
CA TRP A 179 28.17 8.06 -0.66
C TRP A 179 26.88 7.78 -1.46
N ASP A 180 26.94 6.92 -2.48
CA ASP A 180 25.73 6.48 -3.17
C ASP A 180 24.85 5.68 -2.18
N GLY A 181 23.60 6.11 -1.96
CA GLY A 181 22.69 5.50 -0.99
C GLY A 181 22.33 4.04 -1.27
N ASP A 182 22.60 3.53 -2.47
CA ASP A 182 22.37 2.13 -2.84
C ASP A 182 23.60 1.24 -2.53
N TYR A 183 24.79 1.82 -2.35
CA TYR A 183 26.07 1.08 -2.25
C TYR A 183 26.94 1.47 -1.06
N TYR A 184 26.56 2.50 -0.32
CA TYR A 184 27.16 2.89 0.96
C TYR A 184 26.13 2.70 2.06
N ASP A 185 26.59 2.54 3.29
CA ASP A 185 25.73 2.44 4.46
C ASP A 185 26.41 3.02 5.69
N ARG A 186 25.62 3.37 6.70
CA ARG A 186 26.13 3.87 7.97
C ARG A 186 26.43 2.69 8.91
N ASN A 187 27.69 2.56 9.33
CA ASN A 187 28.11 1.52 10.26
C ASN A 187 27.70 1.84 11.72
N GLY A 188 27.99 0.92 12.65
CA GLY A 188 27.66 1.08 14.07
C GLY A 188 28.34 2.28 14.75
N ASP A 189 29.45 2.77 14.20
CA ASP A 189 30.17 3.95 14.69
C ASP A 189 29.66 5.25 14.07
N GLY A 190 28.64 5.18 13.21
CA GLY A 190 28.06 6.33 12.53
C GLY A 190 28.81 6.77 11.28
N GLN A 191 29.86 6.06 10.84
CA GLN A 191 30.60 6.36 9.61
C GLN A 191 29.91 5.78 8.38
N VAL A 192 29.97 6.48 7.25
CA VAL A 192 29.42 6.00 5.97
C VAL A 192 30.50 5.23 5.21
N VAL A 193 30.28 3.93 5.02
CA VAL A 193 31.24 3.00 4.41
C VAL A 193 30.61 2.28 3.22
N PRO A 194 31.39 1.89 2.20
CA PRO A 194 30.86 1.10 1.08
C PRO A 194 30.41 -0.29 1.56
N TRP A 195 29.31 -0.79 1.02
CA TRP A 195 28.81 -2.14 1.22
C TRP A 195 29.29 -3.07 0.11
N ASP A 196 29.76 -4.26 0.49
CA ASP A 196 30.20 -5.29 -0.47
C ASP A 196 29.06 -6.21 -0.87
N TRP A 197 28.29 -5.77 -1.88
CA TRP A 197 27.19 -6.55 -2.45
C TRP A 197 27.63 -7.87 -3.10
N ARG A 198 28.86 -7.96 -3.62
CA ARG A 198 29.37 -9.21 -4.21
C ARG A 198 29.53 -10.29 -3.14
N LYS A 199 30.02 -9.89 -1.96
CA LYS A 199 30.15 -10.76 -0.80
C LYS A 199 28.80 -11.12 -0.19
N SER A 200 27.93 -10.15 0.07
CA SER A 200 26.61 -10.42 0.68
C SER A 200 25.66 -11.18 -0.27
N GLY A 201 25.85 -10.98 -1.58
CA GLY A 201 24.83 -11.20 -2.60
C GLY A 201 23.60 -10.33 -2.33
N VAL A 202 22.50 -10.73 -2.96
CA VAL A 202 21.20 -10.08 -2.84
C VAL A 202 20.14 -11.06 -2.34
N ARG A 203 19.00 -10.57 -1.88
CA ARG A 203 17.85 -11.41 -1.52
C ARG A 203 16.85 -11.40 -2.67
N GLU A 204 16.79 -12.50 -3.41
CA GLU A 204 15.81 -12.72 -4.48
C GLU A 204 14.38 -12.82 -3.92
N ALA A 205 13.35 -12.70 -4.77
CA ALA A 205 11.95 -12.84 -4.37
C ALA A 205 11.70 -14.22 -3.77
N ASP A 206 11.25 -14.27 -2.52
CA ASP A 206 11.01 -15.50 -1.75
C ASP A 206 9.59 -16.04 -2.03
N CYS A 207 9.43 -16.70 -3.17
CA CYS A 207 8.17 -17.31 -3.59
C CYS A 207 7.61 -18.29 -2.55
N LEU A 208 8.47 -18.99 -1.79
CA LEU A 208 8.04 -19.98 -0.80
C LEU A 208 7.35 -19.33 0.40
N THR A 209 7.68 -18.08 0.72
CA THR A 209 6.94 -17.37 1.79
C THR A 209 5.46 -17.23 1.44
N CYS A 210 5.10 -17.09 0.16
CA CYS A 210 3.71 -17.03 -0.31
C CYS A 210 3.13 -18.41 -0.62
N HIS A 211 3.92 -19.28 -1.24
CA HIS A 211 3.41 -20.53 -1.81
C HIS A 211 3.57 -21.75 -0.90
N ALA A 212 4.46 -21.75 0.08
CA ALA A 212 4.60 -22.89 0.99
C ALA A 212 3.40 -22.98 1.95
N ASP A 213 2.98 -24.21 2.24
CA ASP A 213 2.01 -24.48 3.28
C ASP A 213 2.70 -24.49 4.65
N PHE A 214 2.48 -23.44 5.46
CA PHE A 214 3.14 -23.32 6.76
C PHE A 214 2.78 -24.44 7.75
N SER A 215 1.67 -25.16 7.52
CA SER A 215 1.34 -26.36 8.31
C SER A 215 2.32 -27.52 8.12
N LEU A 216 3.12 -27.49 7.05
CA LEU A 216 4.16 -28.48 6.75
C LEU A 216 5.54 -28.10 7.33
N LEU A 217 5.65 -26.99 8.05
CA LEU A 217 6.89 -26.61 8.72
C LEU A 217 7.12 -27.47 9.97
N LYS A 218 8.27 -28.15 10.02
CA LYS A 218 8.66 -29.06 11.10
C LYS A 218 10.09 -28.81 11.54
N LYS A 219 10.39 -29.15 12.79
CA LYS A 219 11.77 -29.24 13.28
C LYS A 219 12.24 -30.67 13.06
N PHE A 220 13.22 -30.84 12.20
CA PHE A 220 13.81 -32.14 11.95
C PHE A 220 15.02 -32.37 12.85
N SER A 221 15.24 -33.63 13.25
CA SER A 221 16.38 -34.01 14.09
C SER A 221 17.73 -33.63 13.46
N ALA A 222 17.83 -33.71 12.13
CA ALA A 222 19.04 -33.36 11.38
C ALA A 222 19.44 -31.87 11.52
N SER A 223 18.51 -30.98 11.84
CA SER A 223 18.82 -29.57 12.09
C SER A 223 19.54 -29.33 13.42
N GLY A 224 19.55 -30.31 14.33
CA GLY A 224 20.16 -30.17 15.67
C GLY A 224 19.43 -29.18 16.59
N LEU A 225 18.19 -28.80 16.26
CA LEU A 225 17.35 -27.84 16.99
C LEU A 225 16.30 -28.56 17.85
N GLY A 226 15.96 -28.01 19.02
CA GLY A 226 14.92 -28.52 19.92
C GLY A 226 15.41 -29.33 21.13
N GLY A 227 16.66 -29.80 21.14
CA GLY A 227 17.21 -30.66 22.20
C GLY A 227 18.00 -29.96 23.32
N ASN A 228 18.33 -28.67 23.18
CA ASN A 228 19.33 -27.99 24.02
C ASN A 228 18.75 -26.86 24.92
N GLY A 229 17.44 -26.90 25.20
CA GLY A 229 16.71 -25.89 26.00
C GLY A 229 15.87 -24.90 25.17
N ASP A 230 15.90 -25.01 23.84
CA ASP A 230 15.11 -24.25 22.86
C ASP A 230 13.76 -24.91 22.49
N GLY A 231 13.31 -25.89 23.29
CA GLY A 231 12.15 -26.73 23.01
C GLY A 231 10.80 -26.01 22.90
N THR A 232 10.72 -24.72 23.26
CA THR A 232 9.47 -23.94 23.32
C THR A 232 9.09 -23.26 22.00
N ALA A 233 10.03 -23.05 21.07
CA ALA A 233 9.78 -22.37 19.79
C ALA A 233 9.41 -23.34 18.66
N GLY A 234 8.48 -22.95 17.79
CA GLY A 234 8.03 -23.75 16.64
C GLY A 234 8.97 -23.67 15.44
N ALA A 235 8.78 -24.53 14.44
CA ALA A 235 9.60 -24.55 13.22
C ALA A 235 9.59 -23.20 12.48
N GLN A 236 8.44 -22.52 12.43
CA GLN A 236 8.30 -21.19 11.85
C GLN A 236 9.14 -20.12 12.57
N ASP A 237 9.25 -20.18 13.90
CA ASP A 237 10.07 -19.24 14.68
C ASP A 237 11.56 -19.44 14.37
N HIS A 238 12.00 -20.68 14.23
CA HIS A 238 13.38 -21.02 13.86
C HIS A 238 13.69 -20.64 12.40
N TRP A 239 12.75 -20.82 11.48
CA TRP A 239 12.86 -20.33 10.11
C TRP A 239 13.04 -18.82 10.07
N GLY A 240 12.19 -18.07 10.77
CA GLY A 240 12.30 -16.62 10.87
C GLY A 240 13.63 -16.16 11.49
N LEU A 241 14.11 -16.83 12.54
CA LEU A 241 15.42 -16.56 13.12
C LEU A 241 16.55 -16.79 12.11
N LEU A 242 16.51 -17.91 11.40
CA LEU A 242 17.55 -18.27 10.43
C LEU A 242 17.58 -17.26 9.28
N GLN A 243 16.42 -17.01 8.66
CA GLN A 243 16.30 -16.10 7.54
C GLN A 243 16.67 -14.67 7.93
N ASP A 244 15.96 -14.10 8.90
CA ASP A 244 16.08 -12.66 9.19
C ASP A 244 17.21 -12.36 10.16
N GLY A 245 17.33 -13.13 11.24
CA GLY A 245 18.29 -12.85 12.32
C GLY A 245 19.71 -13.37 12.07
N LYS A 246 19.85 -14.48 11.33
CA LYS A 246 21.15 -15.13 11.11
C LYS A 246 21.69 -14.89 9.71
N PHE A 247 20.86 -14.89 8.68
CA PHE A 247 21.30 -14.51 7.33
C PHE A 247 21.20 -13.00 7.09
N VAL A 248 20.00 -12.42 7.09
CA VAL A 248 19.83 -11.03 6.67
C VAL A 248 20.51 -10.04 7.62
N ALA A 249 20.25 -10.08 8.92
CA ALA A 249 20.82 -9.15 9.88
C ALA A 249 22.36 -9.22 9.97
N GLN A 250 22.97 -10.34 9.58
CA GLN A 250 24.43 -10.51 9.53
C GLN A 250 25.04 -10.20 8.14
N GLY A 251 24.22 -9.87 7.14
CA GLY A 251 24.69 -9.49 5.80
C GLY A 251 24.89 -10.65 4.83
N PHE A 252 24.32 -11.84 5.08
CA PHE A 252 24.35 -12.99 4.18
C PHE A 252 23.08 -13.07 3.32
N PHE A 253 22.76 -12.00 2.59
CA PHE A 253 21.46 -11.84 1.89
C PHE A 253 21.15 -12.99 0.93
N ARG A 254 22.16 -13.48 0.18
CA ARG A 254 22.04 -14.61 -0.77
C ARG A 254 21.47 -15.90 -0.17
N TYR A 255 21.66 -16.09 1.14
CA TYR A 255 21.27 -17.33 1.83
C TYR A 255 19.81 -17.33 2.28
N ALA A 256 19.19 -16.14 2.34
CA ALA A 256 17.90 -15.94 2.99
C ALA A 256 16.78 -16.82 2.39
N ASN A 257 16.70 -16.95 1.07
CA ASN A 257 15.66 -17.74 0.39
C ASN A 257 15.77 -19.24 0.70
N SER A 258 16.99 -19.74 0.95
CA SER A 258 17.26 -21.16 1.28
C SER A 258 16.75 -21.57 2.66
N ALA A 259 16.54 -20.62 3.57
CA ALA A 259 16.21 -20.91 4.97
C ALA A 259 14.95 -21.78 5.15
N MET A 260 13.92 -21.59 4.31
CA MET A 260 12.66 -22.35 4.40
C MET A 260 12.89 -23.86 4.20
N PHE A 261 13.83 -24.24 3.34
CA PHE A 261 14.09 -25.63 2.97
C PHE A 261 14.67 -26.49 4.09
N GLU A 262 15.10 -25.87 5.19
CA GLU A 262 15.46 -26.61 6.40
C GLU A 262 14.24 -27.06 7.22
N PHE A 263 13.12 -26.35 7.10
CA PHE A 263 11.94 -26.57 7.93
C PHE A 263 10.74 -27.11 7.15
N LEU A 264 10.67 -26.91 5.83
CA LEU A 264 9.58 -27.40 5.00
C LEU A 264 9.69 -28.91 4.75
N ASP A 265 8.65 -29.65 5.15
CA ASP A 265 8.51 -31.05 4.79
C ASP A 265 8.12 -31.22 3.32
N VAL A 266 9.08 -31.59 2.49
CA VAL A 266 8.87 -31.82 1.05
C VAL A 266 8.41 -33.24 0.73
N ARG A 267 8.41 -34.15 1.72
CA ARG A 267 7.95 -35.54 1.59
C ARG A 267 6.91 -35.87 2.67
N PRO A 268 5.77 -35.16 2.70
CA PRO A 268 4.70 -35.43 3.67
C PRO A 268 4.07 -36.82 3.51
N ASP A 269 4.36 -37.51 2.40
CA ASP A 269 4.01 -38.91 2.15
C ASP A 269 4.82 -39.92 2.98
N LEU A 270 5.99 -39.52 3.51
CA LEU A 270 6.85 -40.37 4.31
C LEU A 270 6.57 -40.21 5.82
N SER A 271 6.68 -41.33 6.55
CA SER A 271 6.64 -41.30 8.02
C SER A 271 7.87 -40.55 8.54
N GLY A 272 7.67 -39.37 9.13
CA GLY A 272 8.73 -38.49 9.61
C GLY A 272 9.06 -37.30 8.68
N GLY A 273 8.62 -37.34 7.42
CA GLY A 273 8.88 -36.28 6.43
C GLY A 273 10.34 -36.21 5.98
N ALA A 274 10.65 -35.23 5.13
CA ALA A 274 12.03 -34.90 4.74
C ALA A 274 12.21 -33.40 4.48
N GLN A 275 13.34 -32.86 4.95
CA GLN A 275 13.83 -31.53 4.59
C GLN A 275 14.83 -31.61 3.43
N LEU A 276 15.01 -30.49 2.73
CA LEU A 276 16.02 -30.38 1.66
C LEU A 276 17.38 -29.90 2.17
N LEU A 277 17.40 -29.17 3.28
CA LEU A 277 18.59 -28.45 3.75
C LEU A 277 18.82 -28.60 5.26
N THR A 278 20.08 -28.56 5.67
CA THR A 278 20.48 -28.20 7.04
C THR A 278 21.56 -27.13 6.98
N VAL A 279 21.61 -26.28 8.01
CA VAL A 279 22.63 -25.22 8.13
C VAL A 279 23.53 -25.50 9.34
N ALA A 280 24.84 -25.50 9.10
CA ALA A 280 25.83 -25.73 10.14
C ALA A 280 25.81 -24.59 11.17
N ARG A 281 25.71 -24.96 12.45
CA ARG A 281 25.56 -24.01 13.55
C ARG A 281 26.17 -24.53 14.85
N ALA A 282 26.56 -23.60 15.70
CA ALA A 282 26.95 -23.86 17.09
C ALA A 282 25.81 -23.41 18.02
N VAL A 283 25.04 -24.37 18.54
CA VAL A 283 23.90 -24.08 19.44
C VAL A 283 24.40 -23.62 20.81
N LYS A 284 23.79 -22.56 21.34
CA LYS A 284 24.06 -22.07 22.70
C LYS A 284 23.03 -22.69 23.65
N PRO A 285 23.43 -23.63 24.53
CA PRO A 285 22.49 -24.33 25.40
C PRO A 285 21.94 -23.42 26.50
N GLY A 286 20.75 -23.74 27.02
CA GLY A 286 20.19 -23.12 28.23
C GLY A 286 19.60 -21.72 28.05
N THR A 287 19.32 -21.30 26.81
CA THR A 287 18.68 -20.01 26.51
C THR A 287 17.15 -20.15 26.46
N ALA A 288 16.43 -19.11 26.90
CA ALA A 288 14.96 -19.09 26.87
C ALA A 288 14.34 -18.97 25.46
N LYS A 289 15.17 -18.66 24.45
CA LYS A 289 14.83 -18.54 23.03
C LYS A 289 15.90 -19.27 22.20
N PRO A 290 15.59 -19.70 20.96
CA PRO A 290 16.59 -20.27 20.07
C PRO A 290 17.79 -19.31 19.92
N ASP A 291 19.00 -19.79 20.24
CA ASP A 291 20.23 -19.04 20.05
C ASP A 291 21.36 -19.95 19.57
N TYR A 292 22.05 -19.51 18.52
CA TYR A 292 23.13 -20.23 17.87
C TYR A 292 23.96 -19.30 17.00
N ASP A 293 25.23 -19.58 16.84
CA ASP A 293 26.07 -18.90 15.85
C ASP A 293 26.18 -19.75 14.60
N LEU A 294 26.22 -19.12 13.42
CA LEU A 294 26.46 -19.84 12.17
C LEU A 294 27.91 -20.33 12.14
N VAL A 295 28.11 -21.56 11.69
CA VAL A 295 29.45 -22.03 11.35
C VAL A 295 29.77 -21.51 9.95
N LEU A 296 30.83 -20.72 9.86
CA LEU A 296 31.32 -20.16 8.60
C LEU A 296 32.48 -21.00 8.08
N GLY A 297 32.51 -21.24 6.76
CA GLY A 297 33.64 -21.88 6.08
C GLY A 297 34.83 -20.95 5.92
N ASP A 298 35.88 -21.42 5.26
CA ASP A 298 37.13 -20.66 5.07
C ASP A 298 36.95 -19.33 4.29
N SER A 299 35.91 -19.24 3.45
CA SER A 299 35.52 -18.00 2.75
C SER A 299 34.79 -16.98 3.64
N GLY A 300 34.49 -17.34 4.90
CA GLY A 300 33.66 -16.54 5.80
C GLY A 300 32.17 -16.61 5.47
N GLU A 301 31.73 -17.64 4.75
CA GLU A 301 30.35 -17.83 4.31
C GLU A 301 29.65 -18.96 5.09
N PRO A 302 28.31 -18.91 5.28
CA PRO A 302 27.56 -19.98 5.93
C PRO A 302 27.69 -21.32 5.21
N VAL A 303 27.85 -22.40 5.99
CA VAL A 303 27.94 -23.77 5.45
C VAL A 303 26.57 -24.43 5.39
N LEU A 304 26.20 -24.88 4.18
CA LEU A 304 24.93 -25.54 3.86
C LEU A 304 25.17 -27.03 3.57
N HIS A 305 24.24 -27.89 4.00
CA HIS A 305 24.24 -29.32 3.68
C HIS A 305 22.90 -29.72 3.06
N TRP A 306 22.92 -29.98 1.75
CA TRP A 306 21.74 -30.42 0.99
C TRP A 306 21.52 -31.94 1.14
N ASN A 307 20.27 -32.32 1.41
CA ASN A 307 19.87 -33.70 1.61
C ASN A 307 19.62 -34.40 0.27
N ARG A 308 20.56 -35.21 -0.20
CA ARG A 308 20.46 -36.00 -1.45
C ARG A 308 19.17 -36.84 -1.51
N ASP A 309 18.75 -37.41 -0.39
CA ASP A 309 17.62 -38.36 -0.34
C ASP A 309 16.26 -37.66 -0.49
N ALA A 310 16.21 -36.33 -0.39
CA ALA A 310 15.02 -35.54 -0.67
C ALA A 310 14.83 -35.26 -2.18
N PHE A 311 15.84 -35.56 -3.01
CA PHE A 311 15.77 -35.47 -4.47
C PHE A 311 15.48 -36.85 -5.08
N ASP A 312 14.85 -36.85 -6.25
CA ASP A 312 14.68 -38.06 -7.05
C ASP A 312 15.98 -38.47 -7.76
N ASP A 313 15.96 -39.62 -8.44
CA ASP A 313 17.12 -40.16 -9.15
C ASP A 313 17.66 -39.24 -10.25
N SER A 314 16.83 -38.30 -10.74
CA SER A 314 17.22 -37.27 -11.71
C SER A 314 17.76 -35.99 -11.06
N GLY A 315 17.88 -35.97 -9.73
CA GLY A 315 18.31 -34.81 -8.96
C GLY A 315 17.21 -33.75 -8.82
N LYS A 316 15.94 -34.07 -9.06
CA LYS A 316 14.84 -33.09 -8.98
C LYS A 316 14.04 -33.27 -7.69
N VAL A 317 13.35 -32.21 -7.26
CA VAL A 317 12.48 -32.24 -6.08
C VAL A 317 11.07 -31.79 -6.41
N ARG A 318 10.09 -32.40 -5.76
CA ARG A 318 8.71 -31.92 -5.71
C ARG A 318 8.50 -31.15 -4.41
N ILE A 319 7.92 -29.97 -4.50
CA ILE A 319 7.71 -29.09 -3.35
C ILE A 319 6.20 -28.92 -3.12
N PRO A 320 5.68 -29.09 -1.90
CA PRO A 320 4.28 -28.83 -1.61
C PRO A 320 4.01 -27.31 -1.62
N MET A 321 3.14 -26.88 -2.52
CA MET A 321 2.82 -25.47 -2.75
C MET A 321 1.32 -25.23 -2.90
N ARG A 322 0.89 -24.02 -2.53
CA ARG A 322 -0.47 -23.51 -2.75
C ARG A 322 -0.49 -22.65 -4.01
N ARG A 323 -1.62 -22.63 -4.72
CA ARG A 323 -1.80 -21.77 -5.91
C ARG A 323 -1.88 -20.30 -5.55
N PHE A 324 -2.52 -20.01 -4.42
CA PHE A 324 -2.62 -18.69 -3.81
C PHE A 324 -2.12 -18.76 -2.37
N PRO A 325 -1.55 -17.66 -1.83
CA PRO A 325 -1.09 -17.66 -0.45
C PRO A 325 -2.22 -17.95 0.53
N GLY A 326 -1.94 -18.74 1.57
CA GLY A 326 -2.88 -18.91 2.68
C GLY A 326 -2.97 -17.64 3.53
N ASN A 327 -4.01 -17.56 4.37
CA ASN A 327 -4.16 -16.46 5.32
C ASN A 327 -2.90 -16.26 6.18
N ASP A 328 -2.27 -17.35 6.64
CA ASP A 328 -1.08 -17.27 7.50
C ASP A 328 0.16 -16.74 6.75
N ASN A 329 0.27 -17.03 5.46
CA ASN A 329 1.33 -16.47 4.60
C ASN A 329 1.19 -14.95 4.54
N CYS A 330 -0.01 -14.44 4.27
CA CYS A 330 -0.28 -12.99 4.25
C CYS A 330 -0.06 -12.37 5.64
N MET A 331 -0.59 -13.00 6.69
CA MET A 331 -0.53 -12.48 8.05
C MET A 331 0.90 -12.37 8.59
N LEU A 332 1.86 -13.12 8.04
CA LEU A 332 3.28 -13.00 8.41
C LEU A 332 3.77 -11.53 8.40
N CYS A 333 3.35 -10.75 7.40
CA CYS A 333 3.73 -9.34 7.28
C CYS A 333 2.65 -8.38 7.81
N HIS A 334 1.38 -8.81 7.87
CA HIS A 334 0.22 -7.99 8.26
C HIS A 334 -0.17 -8.08 9.76
N LEU A 335 0.61 -8.75 10.63
CA LEU A 335 0.43 -8.78 12.09
C LEU A 335 1.04 -7.55 12.79
N ALA A 336 0.38 -7.05 13.85
CA ALA A 336 0.84 -5.88 14.59
C ALA A 336 2.00 -6.30 15.50
N GLY A 337 3.22 -5.85 15.16
CA GLY A 337 4.44 -6.31 15.84
C GLY A 337 5.30 -7.30 15.04
N ALA A 338 4.99 -7.54 13.76
CA ALA A 338 5.91 -8.25 12.84
C ALA A 338 7.26 -7.51 12.63
N GLY A 339 7.37 -6.25 13.09
CA GLY A 339 8.65 -5.55 13.20
C GLY A 339 9.56 -6.26 14.20
N ILE A 340 10.72 -6.71 13.71
CA ILE A 340 11.86 -7.27 14.44
C ILE A 340 11.77 -8.76 14.79
N ASN A 341 10.62 -9.46 14.78
CA ASN A 341 10.62 -10.91 15.03
C ASN A 341 9.43 -11.67 14.43
N ARG A 342 9.62 -12.31 13.26
CA ARG A 342 8.86 -13.54 12.91
C ARG A 342 8.96 -14.63 14.00
N ILE A 343 9.99 -14.53 14.85
CA ILE A 343 10.32 -15.38 16.01
C ILE A 343 9.30 -15.27 17.17
N ASN A 344 8.35 -14.33 17.11
CA ASN A 344 7.42 -14.08 18.22
C ASN A 344 5.96 -13.89 17.78
N ALA A 345 5.57 -14.41 16.60
CA ALA A 345 4.22 -14.27 16.06
C ALA A 345 3.12 -14.91 16.95
N LYS A 346 3.50 -15.68 17.99
CA LYS A 346 2.58 -16.17 19.04
C LYS A 346 2.42 -15.24 20.25
N VAL A 347 3.17 -14.13 20.36
CA VAL A 347 3.07 -13.21 21.51
C VAL A 347 1.90 -12.25 21.32
N LYS A 348 0.67 -12.72 21.60
CA LYS A 348 -0.51 -11.86 21.86
C LYS A 348 -0.71 -10.69 20.88
N SER A 349 -0.18 -10.81 19.66
CA SER A 349 -0.06 -9.73 18.69
C SER A 349 -1.24 -9.87 17.75
N SER A 350 -2.20 -8.99 17.94
CA SER A 350 -3.37 -8.90 17.10
C SER A 350 -3.01 -8.60 15.65
N ARG A 351 -3.84 -9.12 14.74
CA ARG A 351 -3.90 -8.72 13.33
C ARG A 351 -3.98 -7.19 13.28
N ARG A 352 -3.19 -6.49 12.44
CA ARG A 352 -3.14 -5.00 12.36
C ARG A 352 -4.48 -4.41 11.90
N GLY A 353 -5.52 -4.52 12.73
CA GLY A 353 -6.89 -4.21 12.32
C GLY A 353 -7.48 -5.13 11.22
N PHE A 354 -6.79 -6.20 10.81
CA PHE A 354 -7.26 -7.23 9.86
C PHE A 354 -7.99 -8.37 10.58
N TYR A 355 -8.96 -8.03 11.40
CA TYR A 355 -9.87 -9.02 11.99
C TYR A 355 -10.97 -9.35 10.97
N GLY A 356 -11.56 -10.55 11.06
CA GLY A 356 -12.57 -11.01 10.10
C GLY A 356 -12.21 -12.25 9.29
N PHE A 357 -10.97 -12.72 9.35
CA PHE A 357 -10.52 -13.92 8.64
C PHE A 357 -9.75 -14.88 9.58
N GLY A 358 -9.53 -16.13 9.18
CA GLY A 358 -8.86 -17.18 9.98
C GLY A 358 -9.67 -17.71 11.17
N GLU A 359 -9.16 -18.72 11.90
CA GLU A 359 -9.94 -19.47 12.90
C GLU A 359 -10.52 -18.60 14.02
N GLU A 360 -9.74 -17.64 14.55
CA GLU A 360 -10.18 -16.73 15.63
C GLU A 360 -11.35 -15.80 15.25
N ALA A 361 -11.65 -15.67 13.94
CA ALA A 361 -12.76 -14.87 13.43
C ALA A 361 -14.03 -15.70 13.23
N ALA A 362 -14.11 -16.96 13.69
CA ALA A 362 -15.34 -17.74 13.56
C ALA A 362 -16.45 -17.15 14.44
N GLN A 363 -17.67 -17.12 13.91
CA GLN A 363 -18.84 -16.71 14.68
C GLN A 363 -19.07 -17.64 15.87
N THR A 364 -19.15 -17.05 17.06
CA THR A 364 -19.57 -17.75 18.28
C THR A 364 -21.00 -17.32 18.61
N LEU A 365 -21.89 -18.28 18.77
CA LEU A 365 -23.27 -18.03 19.20
C LEU A 365 -23.38 -18.19 20.72
N GLY A 366 -24.10 -17.27 21.35
CA GLY A 366 -24.53 -17.39 22.74
C GLY A 366 -25.65 -18.41 22.89
N GLU A 367 -26.04 -18.67 24.14
CA GLU A 367 -27.11 -19.63 24.47
C GLU A 367 -28.47 -19.26 23.86
N ASP A 368 -28.69 -17.98 23.51
CA ASP A 368 -29.91 -17.48 22.85
C ASP A 368 -29.87 -17.60 21.31
N GLY A 369 -28.82 -18.25 20.77
CA GLY A 369 -28.63 -18.42 19.33
C GLY A 369 -28.21 -17.15 18.59
N LYS A 370 -27.98 -16.04 19.30
CA LYS A 370 -27.44 -14.82 18.72
C LYS A 370 -25.92 -14.83 18.79
N PRO A 371 -25.24 -14.10 17.89
CA PRO A 371 -23.81 -13.95 18.02
C PRO A 371 -23.45 -13.26 19.34
N VAL A 372 -22.42 -13.75 20.02
CA VAL A 372 -21.85 -13.11 21.22
C VAL A 372 -21.43 -11.68 20.86
N ASP A 373 -21.39 -10.73 21.80
CA ASP A 373 -20.86 -9.39 21.50
C ASP A 373 -19.32 -9.42 21.38
N ASP A 374 -18.75 -8.61 20.46
CA ASP A 374 -17.29 -8.38 20.30
C ASP A 374 -16.42 -9.61 19.91
N TYR A 375 -16.95 -10.51 19.08
CA TYR A 375 -16.17 -11.54 18.40
C TYR A 375 -15.59 -10.98 17.09
N LYS A 376 -14.37 -11.41 16.73
CA LYS A 376 -13.53 -10.85 15.66
C LYS A 376 -13.99 -11.19 14.22
N ASP A 377 -15.30 -11.25 13.97
CA ASP A 377 -15.89 -11.74 12.71
C ASP A 377 -16.13 -10.63 11.67
N ASP A 378 -16.20 -11.04 10.41
CA ASP A 378 -16.63 -10.25 9.27
C ASP A 378 -17.82 -10.97 8.65
N VAL A 379 -18.94 -10.27 8.45
CA VAL A 379 -20.22 -10.90 8.03
C VAL A 379 -20.11 -11.68 6.71
N HIS A 380 -19.09 -11.41 5.91
CA HIS A 380 -18.83 -12.10 4.65
C HIS A 380 -18.13 -13.45 4.83
N LYS A 381 -17.46 -13.70 5.95
CA LYS A 381 -16.72 -14.95 6.19
C LYS A 381 -17.66 -16.16 6.11
N GLY A 382 -17.22 -17.21 5.44
CA GLY A 382 -18.00 -18.44 5.21
C GLY A 382 -19.19 -18.27 4.25
N LYS A 383 -19.42 -17.08 3.68
CA LYS A 383 -20.46 -16.86 2.65
C LYS A 383 -19.92 -17.21 1.27
N SER A 384 -20.82 -17.58 0.36
CA SER A 384 -20.48 -17.81 -1.04
C SER A 384 -20.59 -16.52 -1.84
N TRP A 385 -19.61 -16.27 -2.70
CA TRP A 385 -19.60 -15.19 -3.69
C TRP A 385 -19.39 -15.76 -5.08
N THR A 386 -20.16 -15.26 -6.04
CA THR A 386 -20.03 -15.56 -7.47
C THR A 386 -19.52 -14.32 -8.16
N ASP A 387 -18.34 -14.40 -8.75
CA ASP A 387 -17.71 -13.24 -9.40
C ASP A 387 -18.24 -13.01 -10.83
N ASP A 388 -17.67 -12.02 -11.51
CA ASP A 388 -18.02 -11.67 -12.89
C ASP A 388 -17.62 -12.72 -13.95
N THR A 389 -16.85 -13.75 -13.56
CA THR A 389 -16.56 -14.92 -14.39
C THR A 389 -17.63 -16.02 -14.25
N GLY A 390 -18.51 -15.90 -13.25
CA GLY A 390 -19.56 -16.88 -12.95
C GLY A 390 -19.11 -18.01 -12.00
N GLU A 391 -17.88 -17.94 -11.49
CA GLU A 391 -17.33 -18.94 -10.59
C GLU A 391 -17.69 -18.61 -9.13
N THR A 392 -18.16 -19.61 -8.39
CA THR A 392 -18.59 -19.44 -6.99
C THR A 392 -17.55 -19.99 -6.02
N ARG A 393 -17.22 -19.22 -4.98
CA ARG A 393 -16.31 -19.66 -3.92
C ARG A 393 -16.78 -19.17 -2.55
N ILE A 394 -16.37 -19.88 -1.51
CA ILE A 394 -16.55 -19.44 -0.12
C ILE A 394 -15.50 -18.37 0.21
N ILE A 395 -15.92 -17.29 0.87
CA ILE A 395 -15.06 -16.23 1.38
C ILE A 395 -14.46 -16.69 2.72
N ASP A 396 -13.40 -17.50 2.67
CA ASP A 396 -12.65 -17.94 3.85
C ASP A 396 -11.16 -17.57 3.79
N ASN A 397 -10.73 -17.04 2.65
CA ASN A 397 -9.35 -16.67 2.35
C ASN A 397 -9.29 -15.22 1.86
N CYS A 398 -8.27 -14.46 2.29
CA CYS A 398 -7.99 -13.09 1.86
C CYS A 398 -8.04 -12.93 0.32
N ASN A 399 -7.65 -13.96 -0.42
CA ASN A 399 -7.65 -13.97 -1.89
C ASN A 399 -9.03 -13.71 -2.51
N ALA A 400 -10.13 -13.93 -1.79
CA ALA A 400 -11.48 -13.62 -2.26
C ALA A 400 -11.66 -12.14 -2.64
N CYS A 401 -10.95 -11.24 -1.94
CA CYS A 401 -11.01 -9.80 -2.20
C CYS A 401 -9.69 -9.22 -2.71
N HIS A 402 -8.58 -9.92 -2.44
CA HIS A 402 -7.21 -9.43 -2.65
C HIS A 402 -6.44 -10.16 -3.77
N ALA A 403 -7.09 -10.95 -4.64
CA ALA A 403 -6.41 -11.62 -5.75
C ALA A 403 -7.26 -11.68 -7.03
N LYS A 404 -6.71 -11.12 -8.14
CA LYS A 404 -7.41 -10.94 -9.42
C LYS A 404 -7.79 -12.24 -10.14
N GLN A 405 -7.00 -13.29 -9.94
CA GLN A 405 -7.21 -14.59 -10.59
C GLN A 405 -7.80 -15.64 -9.66
N TYR A 406 -8.12 -15.28 -8.41
CA TYR A 406 -8.63 -16.26 -7.45
C TYR A 406 -9.90 -16.92 -7.97
N TYR A 407 -10.71 -16.18 -8.72
CA TYR A 407 -11.96 -16.66 -9.26
C TYR A 407 -11.89 -17.38 -10.62
N LYS A 408 -10.73 -17.60 -11.23
CA LYS A 408 -10.65 -18.26 -12.56
C LYS A 408 -11.26 -19.68 -12.55
N PRO A 409 -11.84 -20.15 -13.68
CA PRO A 409 -12.36 -21.51 -13.75
C PRO A 409 -11.33 -22.58 -13.41
N ALA A 410 -11.74 -23.65 -12.72
CA ALA A 410 -10.81 -24.68 -12.24
C ALA A 410 -10.10 -25.46 -13.37
N TYR A 411 -10.69 -25.47 -14.57
CA TYR A 411 -10.12 -26.06 -15.79
C TYR A 411 -9.24 -25.07 -16.58
N ALA A 412 -9.18 -23.80 -16.19
CA ALA A 412 -8.30 -22.85 -16.84
C ALA A 412 -6.84 -23.25 -16.60
N ASN A 413 -6.00 -23.08 -17.62
CA ASN A 413 -4.57 -23.36 -17.49
C ASN A 413 -3.95 -22.56 -16.34
N ILE A 414 -2.92 -23.14 -15.73
CA ILE A 414 -2.08 -22.39 -14.78
C ILE A 414 -1.40 -21.28 -15.58
N ASP A 415 -1.64 -20.04 -15.14
CA ASP A 415 -0.99 -18.88 -15.69
C ASP A 415 0.34 -18.73 -14.97
N LEU A 416 1.42 -19.15 -15.62
CA LEU A 416 2.76 -19.10 -15.05
C LEU A 416 3.32 -17.68 -15.05
N ASP A 417 2.67 -16.75 -15.76
CA ASP A 417 3.04 -15.34 -15.87
C ASP A 417 1.95 -14.45 -15.24
N ALA A 418 1.20 -15.02 -14.29
CA ALA A 418 0.15 -14.31 -13.59
C ALA A 418 0.70 -13.04 -12.95
N ASP A 419 -0.05 -11.95 -13.08
CA ASP A 419 0.26 -10.69 -12.43
C ASP A 419 0.27 -10.87 -10.89
N HIS A 420 1.45 -10.71 -10.28
CA HIS A 420 1.66 -10.88 -8.83
C HIS A 420 1.32 -9.64 -8.01
N ASP A 421 0.72 -8.63 -8.66
CA ASP A 421 0.16 -7.51 -7.95
C ASP A 421 -1.18 -7.84 -7.29
N PHE A 422 -1.09 -8.26 -6.03
CA PHE A 422 -2.23 -8.41 -5.13
C PHE A 422 -2.85 -7.04 -4.84
N PRO A 423 -4.16 -6.83 -5.15
CA PRO A 423 -4.88 -5.65 -4.68
C PRO A 423 -4.70 -5.43 -3.18
N LYS A 424 -4.17 -4.28 -2.80
CA LYS A 424 -3.90 -3.94 -1.40
C LYS A 424 -4.90 -2.91 -0.87
N GLY A 425 -5.27 -3.07 0.41
CA GLY A 425 -6.08 -2.09 1.12
C GLY A 425 -5.26 -0.85 1.51
N ASN A 426 -5.93 0.11 2.16
CA ASN A 426 -5.29 1.33 2.65
C ASN A 426 -4.87 1.12 4.11
N GLY A 427 -3.59 0.79 4.32
CA GLY A 427 -3.03 0.50 5.64
C GLY A 427 -2.23 1.66 6.25
N ASP A 428 -1.92 1.50 7.54
CA ASP A 428 -1.18 2.41 8.43
C ASP A 428 0.24 2.78 7.98
N ALA A 429 0.75 2.07 6.98
CA ALA A 429 2.07 2.18 6.41
C ALA A 429 2.04 2.45 4.90
N ASP A 430 0.94 2.94 4.32
CA ASP A 430 0.90 3.26 2.89
C ASP A 430 0.52 4.71 2.57
N ILE A 431 1.52 5.51 2.19
CA ILE A 431 1.36 6.94 1.87
C ILE A 431 0.95 7.21 0.41
N ARG A 432 0.85 6.18 -0.47
CA ARG A 432 0.64 6.36 -1.93
C ARG A 432 -0.26 5.34 -2.63
N ASN A 433 -1.30 4.86 -1.94
CA ASN A 433 -2.39 4.04 -2.52
C ASN A 433 -2.98 4.55 -3.85
N ASP A 434 -2.82 5.84 -4.15
CA ASP A 434 -3.29 6.51 -5.35
C ASP A 434 -2.46 6.16 -6.60
N LEU A 435 -1.22 5.70 -6.42
CA LEU A 435 -0.26 5.40 -7.48
C LEU A 435 0.30 3.98 -7.49
N ASP A 436 -0.12 3.08 -6.61
CA ASP A 436 0.49 1.73 -6.56
C ASP A 436 0.03 0.78 -7.67
N TYR A 437 -0.25 1.33 -8.86
CA TYR A 437 -0.51 0.68 -10.15
C TYR A 437 -1.69 -0.26 -10.25
N GLN A 438 -2.36 -0.48 -9.12
CA GLN A 438 -3.28 -1.58 -8.96
C GLN A 438 -4.69 -1.13 -8.59
N PRO A 439 -5.72 -1.81 -9.12
CA PRO A 439 -7.06 -1.68 -8.58
C PRO A 439 -7.03 -1.98 -7.08
N GLY A 440 -7.81 -1.23 -6.30
CA GLY A 440 -8.05 -1.59 -4.91
C GLY A 440 -8.69 -2.98 -4.79
N PRO A 441 -8.69 -3.59 -3.60
CA PRO A 441 -9.39 -4.83 -3.35
C PRO A 441 -10.88 -4.67 -3.68
N ALA A 442 -11.56 -5.79 -3.93
CA ALA A 442 -13.00 -5.81 -4.08
C ALA A 442 -13.64 -5.15 -2.84
N ASP A 443 -14.35 -4.03 -3.07
CA ASP A 443 -15.01 -3.27 -2.02
C ASP A 443 -16.53 -3.55 -1.99
N CYS A 444 -17.21 -2.95 -1.02
CA CYS A 444 -18.65 -3.14 -0.83
C CYS A 444 -19.43 -2.73 -2.10
N GLU A 445 -19.05 -1.60 -2.69
CA GLU A 445 -19.68 -1.06 -3.90
C GLU A 445 -19.49 -2.00 -5.09
N TYR A 446 -18.32 -2.64 -5.24
CA TYR A 446 -18.12 -3.65 -6.26
C TYR A 446 -19.09 -4.82 -6.12
N CYS A 447 -19.03 -5.54 -5.00
CA CYS A 447 -19.78 -6.78 -4.83
C CYS A 447 -21.30 -6.58 -4.77
N HIS A 448 -21.76 -5.43 -4.26
CA HIS A 448 -23.18 -5.19 -4.02
C HIS A 448 -23.86 -4.22 -5.01
N SER A 449 -23.10 -3.54 -5.87
CA SER A 449 -23.67 -2.55 -6.81
C SER A 449 -23.18 -2.73 -8.24
N THR A 450 -21.87 -2.81 -8.48
CA THR A 450 -21.32 -2.70 -9.84
C THR A 450 -20.96 -4.03 -10.51
N ALA A 451 -20.82 -5.12 -9.76
CA ALA A 451 -20.58 -6.45 -10.33
C ALA A 451 -21.71 -6.84 -11.30
N LYS A 452 -21.43 -7.74 -12.25
CA LYS A 452 -22.42 -8.25 -13.22
C LYS A 452 -23.60 -8.93 -12.53
N ALA A 453 -23.34 -9.59 -11.40
CA ALA A 453 -24.34 -10.22 -10.55
C ALA A 453 -24.17 -9.75 -9.10
N PRO A 454 -24.70 -8.57 -8.75
CA PRO A 454 -24.55 -8.02 -7.40
C PRO A 454 -25.15 -8.94 -6.32
N ALA A 455 -24.45 -9.11 -5.19
CA ALA A 455 -24.98 -9.84 -4.05
C ALA A 455 -26.02 -9.00 -3.31
N LEU A 456 -27.31 -9.30 -3.47
CA LEU A 456 -28.40 -8.63 -2.75
C LEU A 456 -29.23 -9.65 -1.98
N PRO A 457 -28.82 -10.04 -0.76
CA PRO A 457 -29.49 -11.10 0.02
C PRO A 457 -30.97 -10.81 0.35
N SER A 458 -31.39 -9.54 0.32
CA SER A 458 -32.79 -9.16 0.53
C SER A 458 -33.70 -9.46 -0.66
N GLY A 459 -33.14 -9.75 -1.85
CA GLY A 459 -33.92 -9.90 -3.09
C GLY A 459 -34.42 -8.59 -3.70
N GLN A 460 -34.04 -7.43 -3.13
CA GLN A 460 -34.36 -6.12 -3.67
C GLN A 460 -33.51 -5.81 -4.92
N PRO A 461 -33.99 -4.97 -5.85
CA PRO A 461 -33.29 -4.71 -7.11
C PRO A 461 -32.04 -3.83 -6.95
N THR A 462 -31.96 -3.06 -5.86
CA THR A 462 -30.80 -2.21 -5.55
C THR A 462 -30.47 -2.25 -4.06
N LEU A 463 -29.21 -1.94 -3.72
CA LEU A 463 -28.79 -1.73 -2.34
C LEU A 463 -29.60 -0.65 -1.63
N LEU A 464 -29.91 0.43 -2.35
CA LEU A 464 -30.70 1.54 -1.82
C LEU A 464 -32.11 1.08 -1.45
N ASP A 465 -32.75 0.27 -2.28
CA ASP A 465 -34.08 -0.28 -2.00
C ASP A 465 -34.04 -1.31 -0.86
N ALA A 466 -32.97 -2.10 -0.75
CA ALA A 466 -32.73 -2.97 0.40
C ALA A 466 -32.62 -2.17 1.72
N HIS A 467 -31.85 -1.08 1.73
CA HIS A 467 -31.66 -0.26 2.93
C HIS A 467 -32.93 0.49 3.31
N ARG A 468 -33.65 1.01 2.31
CA ARG A 468 -34.99 1.55 2.49
C ARG A 468 -35.83 0.51 3.24
N GLU A 469 -36.07 -0.66 2.67
CA GLU A 469 -36.95 -1.67 3.28
C GLU A 469 -36.53 -1.97 4.72
N ARG A 470 -35.24 -2.23 4.93
CA ARG A 470 -34.69 -2.57 6.25
C ARG A 470 -34.90 -1.46 7.27
N TRP A 471 -34.55 -0.21 6.96
CA TRP A 471 -34.72 0.92 7.89
C TRP A 471 -36.19 1.15 8.26
N LYS A 472 -37.11 0.91 7.31
CA LYS A 472 -38.55 0.94 7.60
C LYS A 472 -38.94 -0.18 8.55
N SER A 473 -38.50 -1.42 8.30
CA SER A 473 -38.82 -2.60 9.12
C SER A 473 -38.23 -2.54 10.53
N SER A 474 -37.03 -1.96 10.70
CA SER A 474 -36.36 -1.81 11.99
C SER A 474 -36.93 -0.66 12.84
N GLY A 475 -37.91 0.09 12.32
CA GLY A 475 -38.53 1.21 13.04
C GLY A 475 -37.68 2.48 13.10
N PHE A 476 -36.51 2.53 12.46
CA PHE A 476 -35.70 3.76 12.35
C PHE A 476 -36.46 4.92 11.71
N MET A 477 -37.45 4.57 10.87
CA MET A 477 -38.27 5.54 10.14
C MET A 477 -39.58 5.90 10.85
N ARG A 478 -39.76 5.49 12.11
CA ARG A 478 -40.92 5.87 12.94
C ARG A 478 -40.99 7.40 13.06
N GLY A 479 -42.18 7.96 12.90
CA GLY A 479 -42.43 9.41 12.98
C GLY A 479 -42.09 10.21 11.71
N TYR A 480 -41.48 9.61 10.68
CA TYR A 480 -41.23 10.28 9.39
C TYR A 480 -42.42 10.16 8.43
N ALA A 481 -42.63 11.20 7.62
CA ALA A 481 -43.52 11.12 6.46
C ALA A 481 -42.92 10.27 5.32
N THR A 482 -43.76 9.58 4.56
CA THR A 482 -43.36 8.64 3.50
C THR A 482 -42.45 9.28 2.44
N ASN A 483 -42.67 10.55 2.09
CA ASN A 483 -41.82 11.29 1.14
C ASN A 483 -40.41 11.61 1.70
N SER A 484 -40.27 11.70 3.02
CA SER A 484 -39.01 12.01 3.69
C SER A 484 -38.11 10.78 3.76
N TYR A 485 -38.72 9.59 3.83
CA TYR A 485 -38.00 8.32 3.91
C TYR A 485 -37.00 8.10 2.77
N ASN A 486 -37.45 8.28 1.52
CA ASN A 486 -36.59 8.07 0.36
C ASN A 486 -35.40 9.02 0.33
N ARG A 487 -35.62 10.27 0.78
CA ARG A 487 -34.58 11.29 0.87
C ARG A 487 -33.58 10.98 1.99
N VAL A 488 -34.05 10.53 3.16
CA VAL A 488 -33.18 10.21 4.30
C VAL A 488 -32.19 9.12 3.93
N VAL A 489 -32.64 8.00 3.35
CA VAL A 489 -31.73 6.89 2.99
C VAL A 489 -30.77 7.31 1.87
N GLN A 490 -31.24 8.07 0.88
CA GLN A 490 -30.40 8.55 -0.22
C GLN A 490 -29.24 9.42 0.28
N VAL A 491 -29.51 10.39 1.15
CA VAL A 491 -28.47 11.28 1.71
C VAL A 491 -27.36 10.48 2.40
N HIS A 492 -27.69 9.41 3.12
CA HIS A 492 -26.67 8.58 3.76
C HIS A 492 -25.82 7.80 2.75
N PHE A 493 -26.38 7.38 1.61
CA PHE A 493 -25.61 6.75 0.52
C PHE A 493 -24.74 7.74 -0.25
N ASP A 494 -25.18 9.00 -0.32
CA ASP A 494 -24.46 10.07 -0.99
C ASP A 494 -23.27 10.54 -0.12
N ASP A 495 -23.47 10.66 1.20
CA ASP A 495 -22.50 11.27 2.11
C ASP A 495 -21.66 10.26 2.92
N LEU A 496 -22.14 9.05 3.19
CA LEU A 496 -21.44 8.06 4.04
C LEU A 496 -20.98 6.84 3.23
N ALA A 497 -19.76 6.39 3.51
CA ALA A 497 -19.29 5.10 3.04
C ALA A 497 -19.95 3.98 3.86
N CYS A 498 -20.15 2.79 3.28
CA CYS A 498 -20.76 1.65 3.97
C CYS A 498 -20.07 1.34 5.30
N GLN A 499 -18.73 1.47 5.32
CA GLN A 499 -17.89 1.23 6.48
C GLN A 499 -18.21 2.18 7.65
N ALA A 500 -18.68 3.41 7.40
CA ALA A 500 -19.03 4.34 8.47
C ALA A 500 -20.17 3.83 9.37
N CYS A 501 -21.08 3.03 8.80
CA CYS A 501 -22.19 2.41 9.51
C CYS A 501 -21.88 0.97 9.95
N HIS A 502 -21.11 0.23 9.16
CA HIS A 502 -20.91 -1.21 9.38
C HIS A 502 -19.58 -1.59 10.05
N ASN A 503 -18.59 -0.68 10.08
CA ASN A 503 -17.27 -0.93 10.70
C ASN A 503 -17.06 0.03 11.89
N HIS A 504 -18.06 0.14 12.78
CA HIS A 504 -17.98 1.00 13.97
C HIS A 504 -17.56 0.22 15.23
N LYS A 505 -17.06 0.95 16.25
CA LYS A 505 -16.52 0.41 17.52
C LYS A 505 -15.58 -0.79 17.36
N ALA A 506 -14.61 -0.69 16.45
CA ALA A 506 -13.58 -1.73 16.32
C ALA A 506 -12.78 -1.86 17.63
N VAL A 507 -12.46 -3.09 18.03
CA VAL A 507 -11.72 -3.41 19.25
C VAL A 507 -10.37 -4.02 18.88
N TYR A 508 -9.31 -3.55 19.53
CA TYR A 508 -7.94 -4.02 19.38
C TYR A 508 -7.34 -4.34 20.75
N ASN A 509 -6.89 -5.58 20.96
CA ASN A 509 -6.37 -6.07 22.24
C ASN A 509 -7.29 -5.76 23.45
N GLY A 510 -8.60 -5.96 23.26
CA GLY A 510 -9.61 -5.69 24.29
C GLY A 510 -9.88 -4.21 24.57
N LYS A 511 -9.37 -3.30 23.74
CA LYS A 511 -9.61 -1.85 23.83
C LYS A 511 -10.34 -1.35 22.59
N THR A 512 -11.42 -0.60 22.77
CA THR A 512 -12.06 0.11 21.65
C THR A 512 -11.08 1.09 21.03
N LEU A 513 -10.94 1.03 19.71
CA LEU A 513 -10.11 1.96 18.97
C LEU A 513 -10.75 3.35 18.95
N PRO A 514 -9.96 4.43 19.12
CA PRO A 514 -10.45 5.79 19.05
C PRO A 514 -10.69 6.21 17.59
N MET A 515 -11.71 5.64 16.96
CA MET A 515 -12.00 5.90 15.56
C MET A 515 -12.50 7.33 15.34
N HIS A 516 -11.98 7.92 14.27
CA HIS A 516 -12.36 9.21 13.70
C HIS A 516 -13.09 9.03 12.37
N TYR A 517 -13.59 10.13 11.83
CA TYR A 517 -14.28 10.18 10.54
C TYR A 517 -13.73 11.31 9.68
N ARG A 518 -13.51 11.03 8.40
CA ARG A 518 -13.03 12.01 7.40
C ARG A 518 -13.73 11.80 6.07
N TYR A 519 -13.75 12.83 5.22
CA TYR A 519 -14.06 12.64 3.81
C TYR A 519 -12.89 12.00 3.06
N ARG A 520 -13.24 11.11 2.14
CA ARG A 520 -12.28 10.47 1.23
C ARG A 520 -12.94 10.10 -0.09
N ALA A 521 -12.19 10.22 -1.17
CA ALA A 521 -12.65 9.80 -2.49
C ALA A 521 -12.81 8.27 -2.54
N ARG A 522 -13.96 7.80 -3.03
CA ARG A 522 -14.28 6.39 -3.26
C ARG A 522 -13.95 6.00 -4.71
N ALA A 523 -14.12 4.73 -5.06
CA ALA A 523 -13.80 4.21 -6.40
C ALA A 523 -14.57 4.91 -7.53
N ASP A 524 -15.76 5.43 -7.24
CA ASP A 524 -16.60 6.24 -8.14
C ASP A 524 -16.22 7.73 -8.18
N GLY A 525 -15.20 8.14 -7.41
CA GLY A 525 -14.73 9.51 -7.29
C GLY A 525 -15.53 10.39 -6.33
N ALA A 526 -16.63 9.89 -5.75
CA ALA A 526 -17.40 10.65 -4.77
C ALA A 526 -16.64 10.75 -3.43
N LEU A 527 -16.69 11.92 -2.79
CA LEU A 527 -16.22 12.09 -1.43
C LEU A 527 -17.29 11.55 -0.48
N ARG A 528 -16.94 10.54 0.32
CA ARG A 528 -17.82 10.01 1.37
C ARG A 528 -17.08 9.95 2.70
N VAL A 529 -17.82 10.07 3.79
CA VAL A 529 -17.29 9.95 5.15
C VAL A 529 -16.92 8.50 5.43
N ILE A 530 -15.70 8.27 5.90
CA ILE A 530 -15.15 6.95 6.19
C ILE A 530 -14.49 6.91 7.58
N PRO A 531 -14.60 5.80 8.33
CA PRO A 531 -13.92 5.66 9.61
C PRO A 531 -12.42 5.42 9.41
N TYR A 532 -11.61 6.04 10.25
CA TYR A 532 -10.16 5.88 10.24
C TYR A 532 -9.56 6.06 11.64
N VAL A 533 -8.30 5.66 11.80
CA VAL A 533 -7.47 6.02 12.96
C VAL A 533 -6.27 6.83 12.43
N PRO A 534 -6.07 8.07 12.91
CA PRO A 534 -4.95 8.90 12.50
C PRO A 534 -3.62 8.30 12.97
N ASN A 535 -2.57 8.41 12.14
CA ASN A 535 -1.20 8.08 12.53
C ASN A 535 -0.31 9.33 12.39
N ALA A 536 -0.27 10.08 13.49
CA ALA A 536 0.50 11.31 13.60
C ALA A 536 1.79 11.14 14.40
N ARG A 537 2.78 11.97 14.09
CA ARG A 537 4.09 11.97 14.74
C ARG A 537 4.73 13.34 14.71
N PHE A 538 5.73 13.51 15.57
CA PHE A 538 6.65 14.63 15.49
C PHE A 538 7.80 14.32 14.55
N PHE A 539 8.12 15.28 13.69
CA PHE A 539 9.41 15.37 13.02
C PHE A 539 10.07 16.71 13.35
N VAL A 540 11.39 16.76 13.18
CA VAL A 540 12.20 17.93 13.52
C VAL A 540 12.64 18.61 12.24
N GLN A 541 12.26 19.87 12.06
CA GLN A 541 12.51 20.61 10.83
C GLN A 541 13.18 21.95 11.15
N ASP A 542 14.19 22.31 10.37
CA ASP A 542 14.70 23.67 10.32
C ASP A 542 13.75 24.56 9.51
N ARG A 543 13.19 25.58 10.15
CA ARG A 543 12.27 26.53 9.54
C ARG A 543 12.94 27.32 8.42
N SER A 544 14.23 27.62 8.57
CA SER A 544 14.99 28.47 7.66
C SER A 544 15.30 27.78 6.32
N SER A 545 15.73 26.52 6.35
CA SER A 545 16.05 25.76 5.14
C SER A 545 14.94 24.82 4.68
N GLY A 546 13.94 24.53 5.52
CA GLY A 546 12.94 23.49 5.29
C GLY A 546 13.46 22.05 5.48
N ARG A 547 14.73 21.88 5.86
CA ARG A 547 15.37 20.58 6.05
C ARG A 547 14.79 19.84 7.26
N VAL A 548 14.53 18.55 7.11
CA VAL A 548 14.15 17.67 8.23
C VAL A 548 15.41 16.94 8.72
N LEU A 549 15.59 16.87 10.04
CA LEU A 549 16.73 16.19 10.65
C LEU A 549 16.53 14.67 10.64
N TYR A 550 17.56 13.94 10.21
CA TYR A 550 17.59 12.48 10.22
C TYR A 550 17.63 11.93 11.64
N ARG A 551 17.31 10.64 11.83
CA ARG A 551 17.30 10.02 13.16
C ARG A 551 18.67 10.04 13.81
N TYR A 552 19.73 9.72 13.07
CA TYR A 552 21.11 9.71 13.59
C TYR A 552 21.54 11.10 14.08
N GLU A 553 21.15 12.17 13.37
CA GLU A 553 21.42 13.55 13.78
C GLU A 553 20.68 13.88 15.07
N ARG A 554 19.41 13.50 15.15
CA ARG A 554 18.60 13.69 16.35
C ARG A 554 19.19 12.93 17.54
N GLN A 555 19.73 11.75 17.30
CA GLN A 555 20.35 10.93 18.34
C GLN A 555 21.72 11.47 18.80
N SER A 556 22.43 12.22 17.95
CA SER A 556 23.80 12.69 18.21
C SER A 556 23.91 13.71 19.37
N VAL A 557 22.81 14.35 19.75
CA VAL A 557 22.79 15.32 20.86
C VAL A 557 22.46 14.68 22.21
N PHE A 558 22.39 13.35 22.29
CA PHE A 558 22.09 12.65 23.54
C PHE A 558 23.27 11.86 24.07
N ARG A 559 23.41 11.84 25.40
CA ARG A 559 24.33 10.96 26.12
C ARG A 559 23.55 10.09 27.10
N SER A 560 23.55 8.78 26.87
CA SER A 560 22.89 7.81 27.74
C SER A 560 23.41 7.88 29.17
N LYS A 561 22.48 7.74 30.13
CA LYS A 561 22.73 7.65 31.57
C LYS A 561 22.11 6.36 32.12
N ASN A 562 22.48 6.02 33.35
CA ASN A 562 21.89 4.89 34.06
C ASN A 562 20.40 5.13 34.32
N GLY A 563 19.62 4.04 34.38
CA GLY A 563 18.19 4.09 34.75
C GLY A 563 17.23 4.52 33.64
N GLY A 564 17.61 4.36 32.36
CA GLY A 564 16.73 4.68 31.23
C GLY A 564 16.56 6.18 31.00
N GLN A 565 17.57 6.97 31.34
CA GLN A 565 17.62 8.42 31.12
C GLN A 565 18.77 8.77 30.17
N ALA A 566 18.72 9.94 29.55
CA ALA A 566 19.80 10.51 28.78
C ALA A 566 19.89 12.03 28.98
N ALA A 567 21.10 12.57 28.97
CA ALA A 567 21.29 14.01 28.91
C ALA A 567 21.14 14.52 27.48
N ILE A 568 20.53 15.69 27.34
CA ILE A 568 20.66 16.56 26.17
C ILE A 568 22.01 17.25 26.29
N VAL A 569 22.86 17.08 25.29
CA VAL A 569 24.21 17.65 25.22
C VAL A 569 24.24 18.66 24.09
N ASP A 570 24.67 19.88 24.41
CA ASP A 570 24.95 20.89 23.38
C ASP A 570 26.20 20.48 22.60
N PRO A 571 26.10 20.20 21.28
CA PRO A 571 27.23 19.74 20.49
C PRO A 571 28.33 20.79 20.34
N ALA A 572 28.05 22.09 20.56
CA ALA A 572 29.05 23.15 20.46
C ALA A 572 29.93 23.26 21.72
N SER A 573 29.34 23.04 22.90
CA SER A 573 30.02 23.24 24.20
C SER A 573 30.33 21.93 24.93
N GLY A 574 29.67 20.83 24.58
CA GLY A 574 29.71 19.56 25.30
C GLY A 574 28.95 19.58 26.64
N GLN A 575 28.25 20.68 26.95
CA GLN A 575 27.53 20.84 28.22
C GLN A 575 26.20 20.08 28.21
N GLU A 576 25.85 19.48 29.35
CA GLU A 576 24.50 18.95 29.56
C GLU A 576 23.53 20.09 29.86
N THR A 577 22.49 20.21 29.04
CA THR A 577 21.53 21.34 29.09
C THR A 577 20.11 20.90 29.45
N GLY A 578 19.83 19.59 29.45
CA GLY A 578 18.54 19.02 29.81
C GLY A 578 18.56 17.50 29.82
N SER A 579 17.39 16.86 29.88
CA SER A 579 17.27 15.40 29.91
C SER A 579 16.05 14.85 29.17
N VAL A 580 16.14 13.58 28.77
CA VAL A 580 15.06 12.80 28.16
C VAL A 580 15.06 11.37 28.70
N THR A 581 13.90 10.71 28.63
CA THR A 581 13.78 9.27 28.90
C THR A 581 14.20 8.47 27.67
N VAL A 582 14.74 7.27 27.91
CA VAL A 582 15.06 6.29 26.87
C VAL A 582 14.12 5.09 27.00
N THR A 583 13.24 4.92 26.02
CA THR A 583 12.29 3.81 25.96
C THR A 583 12.66 2.88 24.81
N ALA A 584 12.91 1.60 25.10
CA ALA A 584 13.30 0.60 24.11
C ALA A 584 14.49 1.03 23.21
N GLY A 585 15.46 1.76 23.79
CA GLY A 585 16.64 2.26 23.07
C GLY A 585 16.39 3.48 22.19
N GLN A 586 15.18 4.07 22.22
CA GLN A 586 14.86 5.34 21.56
C GLN A 586 14.74 6.46 22.58
N PHE A 587 15.21 7.66 22.21
CA PHE A 587 15.06 8.86 23.03
C PHE A 587 13.66 9.44 22.82
N ASP A 588 12.92 9.61 23.91
CA ASP A 588 11.57 10.16 23.90
C ASP A 588 11.59 11.68 23.70
N LEU A 589 10.41 12.27 23.47
CA LEU A 589 10.26 13.71 23.55
C LEU A 589 10.51 14.20 24.99
N PRO A 590 11.05 15.41 25.17
CA PRO A 590 11.29 15.93 26.50
C PRO A 590 10.03 16.02 27.37
N ALA A 591 10.15 15.74 28.66
CA ALA A 591 9.00 15.75 29.58
C ALA A 591 8.67 17.15 30.13
N THR A 592 9.53 18.14 29.91
CA THR A 592 9.38 19.50 30.46
C THR A 592 9.54 20.58 29.39
N TYR A 593 8.95 21.75 29.63
CA TYR A 593 9.11 22.93 28.77
C TYR A 593 10.59 23.31 28.59
N ASN A 594 11.37 23.34 29.68
CA ASN A 594 12.78 23.73 29.64
C ASN A 594 13.63 22.73 28.84
N ASP A 595 13.38 21.42 28.98
CA ASP A 595 14.11 20.41 28.22
C ASP A 595 13.77 20.47 26.72
N PHE A 596 12.53 20.85 26.34
CA PHE A 596 12.19 21.13 24.94
C PHE A 596 12.99 22.30 24.36
N LYS A 597 13.13 23.39 25.12
CA LYS A 597 13.96 24.54 24.72
C LYS A 597 15.44 24.16 24.61
N ALA A 598 15.94 23.37 25.56
CA ALA A 598 17.31 22.85 25.54
C ALA A 598 17.57 21.96 24.31
N LEU A 599 16.62 21.07 23.99
CA LEU A 599 16.73 20.19 22.82
C LEU A 599 16.68 20.97 21.50
N LYS A 600 15.76 21.95 21.38
CA LYS A 600 15.73 22.86 20.23
C LYS A 600 17.09 23.55 20.05
N GLN A 601 17.65 24.12 21.13
CA GLN A 601 18.93 24.82 21.09
C GLN A 601 20.09 23.90 20.69
N ALA A 602 20.11 22.66 21.20
CA ALA A 602 21.10 21.66 20.81
C ALA A 602 21.03 21.33 19.31
N TYR A 603 19.82 21.21 18.75
CA TYR A 603 19.65 21.03 17.29
C TYR A 603 20.01 22.27 16.48
N ASP A 604 19.69 23.48 16.95
CA ASP A 604 20.12 24.73 16.30
C ASP A 604 21.65 24.79 16.24
N ASN A 605 22.34 24.42 17.34
CA ASN A 605 23.79 24.39 17.41
C ASN A 605 24.40 23.27 16.55
N LEU A 606 23.76 22.10 16.49
CA LEU A 606 24.14 21.02 15.58
C LEU A 606 24.14 21.49 14.13
N LEU A 607 23.05 22.14 13.70
CA LEU A 607 22.93 22.65 12.33
C LEU A 607 23.90 23.80 12.05
N LYS A 608 24.12 24.71 13.01
CA LYS A 608 25.15 25.75 12.88
C LYS A 608 26.55 25.15 12.68
N GLY A 609 26.88 24.10 13.44
CA GLY A 609 28.12 23.34 13.27
C GLY A 609 28.26 22.69 11.88
N LYS A 610 27.13 22.40 11.21
CA LYS A 610 27.07 21.92 9.82
C LYS A 610 26.99 23.03 8.76
N GLY A 611 27.09 24.30 9.15
CA GLY A 611 27.12 25.44 8.22
C GLY A 611 25.76 26.14 7.99
N TYR A 612 24.70 25.77 8.70
CA TYR A 612 23.41 26.45 8.63
C TYR A 612 23.40 27.67 9.58
N SER A 613 23.85 28.84 9.08
CA SER A 613 24.05 30.05 9.89
C SER A 613 22.78 30.61 10.55
N SER A 614 21.61 30.36 9.95
CA SER A 614 20.32 30.83 10.42
C SER A 614 19.41 29.70 10.92
N ALA A 615 20.00 28.62 11.43
CA ALA A 615 19.24 27.47 11.94
C ALA A 615 18.18 27.91 12.97
N ASP A 616 16.93 27.49 12.71
CA ASP A 616 15.78 27.68 13.58
C ASP A 616 14.91 26.43 13.53
N VAL A 617 15.26 25.47 14.36
CA VAL A 617 14.61 24.17 14.46
C VAL A 617 13.27 24.27 15.18
N ARG A 618 12.30 23.51 14.69
CA ARG A 618 10.98 23.31 15.29
C ARG A 618 10.59 21.84 15.27
N PHE A 619 9.68 21.47 16.16
CA PHE A 619 9.04 20.16 16.21
C PHE A 619 7.68 20.26 15.53
N VAL A 620 7.51 19.59 14.40
CA VAL A 620 6.25 19.64 13.65
C VAL A 620 5.46 18.37 13.94
N TYR A 621 4.28 18.54 14.54
CA TYR A 621 3.31 17.47 14.72
C TYR A 621 2.41 17.37 13.50
N ALA A 622 2.51 16.25 12.77
CA ALA A 622 1.77 16.04 11.54
C ALA A 622 1.20 14.63 11.46
N GLU A 623 0.03 14.51 10.85
CA GLU A 623 -0.47 13.23 10.39
C GLU A 623 0.40 12.76 9.23
N SER A 624 1.15 11.70 9.49
CA SER A 624 2.08 11.11 8.52
C SER A 624 1.37 10.10 7.63
N ASN A 625 0.40 9.39 8.21
CA ASN A 625 -0.38 8.37 7.55
C ASN A 625 -1.71 8.11 8.27
N GLU A 626 -2.49 7.17 7.76
CA GLU A 626 -3.80 6.80 8.29
C GLU A 626 -4.04 5.29 8.24
N TYR A 627 -4.93 4.80 9.10
CA TYR A 627 -5.48 3.45 8.98
C TYR A 627 -6.97 3.51 8.68
N ILE A 628 -7.38 2.99 7.51
CA ILE A 628 -8.78 2.95 7.09
C ILE A 628 -9.39 1.59 7.44
N PHE A 629 -10.56 1.60 8.09
CA PHE A 629 -11.26 0.37 8.45
C PHE A 629 -12.11 -0.14 7.31
N THR A 630 -11.64 -1.20 6.66
CA THR A 630 -12.36 -1.91 5.58
C THR A 630 -12.80 -3.32 5.96
N HIS A 631 -12.31 -3.85 7.08
CA HIS A 631 -12.62 -5.19 7.59
C HIS A 631 -13.50 -5.12 8.85
N GLN A 632 -13.94 -6.28 9.34
CA GLN A 632 -14.87 -6.42 10.47
C GLN A 632 -16.24 -5.83 10.18
N THR A 633 -16.75 -6.06 8.97
CA THR A 633 -18.11 -5.62 8.64
C THR A 633 -19.11 -6.33 9.55
N ARG A 634 -19.75 -5.53 10.41
CA ARG A 634 -20.75 -5.99 11.37
C ARG A 634 -22.05 -6.35 10.65
N PRO A 635 -22.81 -7.33 11.17
CA PRO A 635 -24.13 -7.65 10.65
C PRO A 635 -25.09 -6.48 10.87
N ALA A 636 -26.19 -6.46 10.11
CA ALA A 636 -27.09 -5.30 10.02
C ALA A 636 -27.70 -4.90 11.37
N GLU A 637 -27.98 -5.86 12.25
CA GLU A 637 -28.50 -5.65 13.60
C GLU A 637 -27.51 -4.98 14.56
N GLN A 638 -26.21 -5.00 14.23
CA GLN A 638 -25.14 -4.34 14.97
C GLN A 638 -24.58 -3.10 14.26
N ALA A 639 -25.15 -2.70 13.12
CA ALA A 639 -24.78 -1.46 12.44
C ALA A 639 -25.14 -0.23 13.30
N VAL A 640 -24.51 0.91 13.02
CA VAL A 640 -24.76 2.17 13.74
C VAL A 640 -26.26 2.51 13.75
N ALA A 641 -26.82 2.71 14.94
CA ALA A 641 -28.19 3.16 15.12
C ALA A 641 -28.31 4.69 14.94
N CYS A 642 -29.49 5.17 14.53
CA CYS A 642 -29.72 6.61 14.30
C CYS A 642 -29.36 7.47 15.52
N GLU A 643 -29.67 7.00 16.73
CA GLU A 643 -29.45 7.71 17.99
C GLU A 643 -27.98 7.83 18.39
N GLU A 644 -27.10 7.04 17.79
CA GLU A 644 -25.66 7.19 18.00
C GLU A 644 -25.12 8.44 17.27
N CYS A 645 -25.82 8.93 16.25
CA CYS A 645 -25.47 10.13 15.49
C CYS A 645 -26.42 11.30 15.73
N HIS A 646 -27.69 11.05 16.02
CA HIS A 646 -28.77 12.03 16.01
C HIS A 646 -29.63 11.99 17.29
N THR A 647 -30.39 13.05 17.54
CA THR A 647 -31.35 13.08 18.66
C THR A 647 -32.73 12.62 18.23
N ARG A 648 -33.37 11.71 18.99
CA ARG A 648 -34.77 11.34 18.77
C ARG A 648 -35.72 12.39 19.37
N ARG A 649 -36.71 12.80 18.59
CA ARG A 649 -37.78 13.73 19.00
C ARG A 649 -38.89 12.97 19.73
N ALA A 650 -39.72 13.73 20.46
CA ALA A 650 -40.85 13.20 21.21
C ALA A 650 -41.90 12.50 20.33
N ASP A 651 -42.07 12.93 19.07
CA ASP A 651 -42.96 12.29 18.08
C ASP A 651 -42.38 10.99 17.48
N GLY A 652 -41.20 10.59 17.94
CA GLY A 652 -40.47 9.43 17.46
C GLY A 652 -39.61 9.69 16.23
N SER A 653 -39.71 10.84 15.56
CA SER A 653 -38.84 11.18 14.42
C SER A 653 -37.41 11.46 14.87
N ILE A 654 -36.43 11.34 13.97
CA ILE A 654 -35.03 11.67 14.25
C ILE A 654 -34.73 13.11 13.78
N ASN A 655 -33.93 13.84 14.56
CA ASN A 655 -33.41 15.14 14.13
C ASN A 655 -32.41 14.96 12.99
N GLY A 656 -32.66 15.61 11.85
CA GLY A 656 -31.74 15.54 10.70
C GLY A 656 -30.38 16.17 10.96
N ALA A 657 -30.27 17.05 11.97
CA ALA A 657 -28.98 17.54 12.43
C ALA A 657 -28.23 16.45 13.22
N VAL A 658 -26.92 16.32 12.97
CA VAL A 658 -26.04 15.48 13.80
C VAL A 658 -26.03 16.06 15.22
N ALA A 659 -26.24 15.19 16.21
CA ALA A 659 -26.22 15.59 17.61
C ALA A 659 -24.80 16.01 18.02
N ALA A 660 -24.67 17.03 18.86
CA ALA A 660 -23.36 17.53 19.28
C ALA A 660 -22.49 16.43 19.93
N ASN A 661 -23.10 15.49 20.67
CA ASN A 661 -22.42 14.36 21.30
C ASN A 661 -22.51 13.04 20.49
N GLY A 662 -23.04 13.08 19.26
CA GLY A 662 -23.10 11.92 18.40
C GLY A 662 -21.72 11.52 17.87
N LEU A 663 -21.64 10.37 17.19
CA LEU A 663 -20.38 9.84 16.64
C LEU A 663 -19.62 10.83 15.74
N MET A 664 -20.36 11.66 15.00
CA MET A 664 -19.82 12.70 14.11
C MET A 664 -20.11 14.12 14.63
N GLY A 665 -20.43 14.24 15.92
CA GLY A 665 -20.82 15.49 16.56
C GLY A 665 -19.65 16.41 16.90
N ALA A 666 -19.93 17.70 17.02
CA ALA A 666 -18.94 18.74 17.32
C ALA A 666 -18.23 18.59 18.68
N ASN A 667 -18.86 17.91 19.65
CA ASN A 667 -18.28 17.68 20.98
C ASN A 667 -17.44 16.38 21.04
N ARG A 668 -17.32 15.65 19.92
CA ARG A 668 -16.47 14.46 19.85
C ARG A 668 -15.01 14.88 19.70
N VAL A 669 -14.38 15.16 20.84
CA VAL A 669 -12.97 15.53 20.96
C VAL A 669 -12.12 14.29 21.22
N ILE A 670 -10.99 14.17 20.56
CA ILE A 670 -10.01 13.10 20.78
C ILE A 670 -8.64 13.71 21.04
N GLU A 671 -7.96 13.19 22.06
CA GLU A 671 -6.56 13.52 22.35
C GLU A 671 -5.67 12.70 21.42
N VAL A 672 -4.93 13.37 20.57
CA VAL A 672 -4.03 12.73 19.58
C VAL A 672 -2.58 12.73 20.05
N ALA A 673 -2.19 13.70 20.88
CA ALA A 673 -0.88 13.78 21.50
C ALA A 673 -0.90 14.70 22.72
N ARG A 674 0.22 14.77 23.44
CA ARG A 674 0.43 15.68 24.56
C ARG A 674 1.84 16.26 24.54
N ILE A 675 1.94 17.54 24.82
CA ILE A 675 3.19 18.26 25.11
C ILE A 675 3.14 18.78 26.56
N PRO A 676 4.29 19.08 27.19
CA PRO A 676 4.31 19.44 28.60
C PRO A 676 3.76 20.83 28.90
N ASP A 677 3.72 21.73 27.91
CA ASP A 677 3.28 23.12 28.08
C ASP A 677 2.80 23.70 26.74
N ALA A 678 1.62 24.32 26.73
CA ALA A 678 1.02 24.93 25.54
C ALA A 678 1.86 26.09 24.97
N ARG A 679 2.67 26.77 25.81
CA ARG A 679 3.58 27.85 25.38
C ARG A 679 4.57 27.42 24.30
N LEU A 680 4.88 26.13 24.21
CA LEU A 680 5.73 25.60 23.14
C LEU A 680 5.12 25.84 21.75
N VAL A 681 3.79 25.84 21.63
CA VAL A 681 3.09 26.16 20.38
C VAL A 681 3.06 27.68 20.16
N ASP A 682 2.73 28.45 21.20
CA ASP A 682 2.66 29.92 21.12
C ASP A 682 4.01 30.55 20.72
N GLU A 683 5.12 29.97 21.19
CA GLU A 683 6.48 30.37 20.86
C GLU A 683 7.01 29.77 19.56
N GLY A 684 6.24 28.90 18.88
CA GLY A 684 6.64 28.24 17.65
C GLY A 684 7.78 27.22 17.82
N VAL A 685 8.00 26.68 19.03
CA VAL A 685 8.92 25.55 19.26
C VAL A 685 8.28 24.26 18.73
N VAL A 686 6.97 24.11 18.96
CA VAL A 686 6.12 23.07 18.38
C VAL A 686 5.18 23.72 17.37
N GLU A 687 5.00 23.11 16.21
CA GLU A 687 4.01 23.52 15.22
C GLU A 687 3.05 22.38 14.91
N LEU A 688 1.77 22.70 14.75
CA LEU A 688 0.74 21.75 14.34
C LEU A 688 0.56 21.88 12.83
N ALA A 689 0.84 20.83 12.07
CA ALA A 689 0.75 20.86 10.61
C ALA A 689 -0.70 20.93 10.08
N SER A 690 -1.64 20.40 10.86
CA SER A 690 -3.05 20.35 10.50
C SER A 690 -3.84 21.47 11.19
N GLY A 691 -4.71 22.16 10.45
CA GLY A 691 -5.51 23.28 10.98
C GLY A 691 -6.59 22.86 11.99
N TYR A 692 -6.95 21.58 12.00
CA TYR A 692 -7.92 20.98 12.93
C TYR A 692 -7.30 20.46 14.24
N HIS A 693 -5.97 20.42 14.36
CA HIS A 693 -5.33 20.16 15.65
C HIS A 693 -5.34 21.44 16.50
N LYS A 694 -5.73 21.31 17.77
CA LYS A 694 -5.73 22.39 18.76
C LYS A 694 -4.93 21.99 19.98
N VAL A 695 -4.13 22.92 20.50
CA VAL A 695 -3.47 22.75 21.79
C VAL A 695 -4.37 23.30 22.90
N GLN A 696 -4.57 22.51 23.95
CA GLN A 696 -5.28 22.88 25.16
C GLN A 696 -4.31 23.49 26.18
N ALA A 697 -4.82 24.24 27.16
CA ALA A 697 -3.98 24.86 28.19
C ALA A 697 -3.15 23.86 29.01
N ASP A 698 -3.60 22.61 29.13
CA ASP A 698 -2.88 21.51 29.80
C ASP A 698 -1.90 20.76 28.87
N GLY A 699 -1.62 21.31 27.69
CA GLY A 699 -0.69 20.76 26.72
C GLY A 699 -1.23 19.57 25.90
N ARG A 700 -2.50 19.18 26.07
CA ARG A 700 -3.13 18.21 25.16
C ARG A 700 -3.23 18.78 23.76
N ILE A 701 -2.88 17.97 22.77
CA ILE A 701 -3.20 18.22 21.37
C ILE A 701 -4.45 17.40 21.05
N THR A 702 -5.50 18.09 20.65
CA THR A 702 -6.82 17.50 20.39
C THR A 702 -7.29 17.81 18.99
N GLU A 703 -8.16 16.97 18.45
CA GLU A 703 -8.97 17.29 17.28
C GLU A 703 -10.44 16.97 17.53
N THR A 704 -11.33 17.62 16.79
CA THR A 704 -12.75 17.29 16.78
C THR A 704 -13.14 16.66 15.46
N VAL A 705 -14.09 15.72 15.48
CA VAL A 705 -14.57 15.08 14.24
C VAL A 705 -15.15 16.11 13.27
N ALA A 706 -15.84 17.13 13.77
CA ALA A 706 -16.41 18.18 12.93
C ALA A 706 -15.36 19.00 12.18
N GLU A 707 -14.27 19.41 12.84
CA GLU A 707 -13.18 20.16 12.19
C GLU A 707 -12.42 19.30 11.17
N VAL A 708 -12.23 18.02 11.47
CA VAL A 708 -11.64 17.05 10.51
C VAL A 708 -12.53 16.91 9.27
N LEU A 709 -13.84 16.74 9.44
CA LEU A 709 -14.79 16.66 8.32
C LEU A 709 -14.79 17.95 7.49
N GLU A 710 -14.79 19.12 8.12
CA GLU A 710 -14.73 20.40 7.41
C GLU A 710 -13.42 20.56 6.61
N ALA A 711 -12.30 20.14 7.18
CA ALA A 711 -11.00 20.20 6.51
C ALA A 711 -10.95 19.23 5.32
N THR A 712 -11.43 18.00 5.53
CA THR A 712 -11.30 16.90 4.55
C THR A 712 -12.30 16.98 3.40
N ASP A 713 -13.43 17.65 3.59
CA ASP A 713 -14.35 18.00 2.49
C ASP A 713 -13.65 18.91 1.45
N LYS A 714 -12.79 19.82 1.92
CA LYS A 714 -12.04 20.76 1.07
C LYS A 714 -10.74 20.14 0.52
N ALA A 715 -10.06 19.36 1.36
CA ALA A 715 -8.79 18.72 1.05
C ALA A 715 -8.78 17.31 1.65
N PRO A 716 -9.20 16.27 0.91
CA PRO A 716 -9.39 14.92 1.44
C PRO A 716 -8.07 14.20 1.76
N ASP A 717 -6.92 14.89 1.69
CA ASP A 717 -5.60 14.38 2.07
C ASP A 717 -5.31 14.71 3.53
N MET A 718 -5.04 13.69 4.34
CA MET A 718 -4.60 13.90 5.73
C MET A 718 -3.09 13.74 5.91
N SER A 719 -2.44 12.96 5.04
CA SER A 719 -0.98 12.88 5.07
C SER A 719 -0.36 14.22 4.67
N ILE A 720 0.62 14.67 5.45
CA ILE A 720 1.45 15.85 5.13
C ILE A 720 2.11 15.77 3.74
N LEU A 721 2.26 14.57 3.17
CA LEU A 721 2.77 14.38 1.81
C LEU A 721 1.81 14.85 0.71
N LYS A 722 0.53 15.02 1.02
CA LYS A 722 -0.52 15.44 0.07
C LYS A 722 -0.47 14.66 -1.24
N ALA A 723 -0.30 13.35 -1.09
CA ALA A 723 -0.11 12.42 -2.19
C ALA A 723 -1.22 12.55 -3.24
N ALA A 724 -2.49 12.44 -2.83
CA ALA A 724 -3.60 12.41 -3.76
C ALA A 724 -3.96 13.78 -4.37
N THR A 725 -3.40 14.88 -3.86
CA THR A 725 -3.50 16.22 -4.47
C THR A 725 -2.19 16.71 -5.09
N GLY A 726 -1.18 15.83 -5.16
CA GLY A 726 0.10 16.14 -5.78
C GLY A 726 -0.06 16.57 -7.24
N ARG A 727 0.74 17.55 -7.66
CA ARG A 727 0.79 17.99 -9.07
C ARG A 727 1.65 17.09 -9.95
N ALA A 728 2.25 16.05 -9.41
CA ALA A 728 3.01 15.03 -10.14
C ALA A 728 2.47 13.64 -9.83
N VAL A 729 2.09 12.93 -10.89
CA VAL A 729 1.54 11.58 -10.88
C VAL A 729 2.33 10.72 -11.85
N GLY A 730 2.57 9.46 -11.52
CA GLY A 730 3.37 8.60 -12.37
C GLY A 730 2.97 7.14 -12.26
N GLY A 731 3.47 6.32 -13.19
CA GLY A 731 3.27 4.87 -13.22
C GLY A 731 3.70 4.14 -14.47
N PRO A 732 3.76 2.79 -14.44
CA PRO A 732 4.12 1.98 -15.57
C PRO A 732 3.05 2.07 -16.64
N LEU A 733 3.46 1.73 -17.85
CA LEU A 733 2.53 1.49 -18.94
C LEU A 733 1.87 0.12 -18.77
N ARG A 734 0.55 0.11 -18.61
CA ARG A 734 -0.26 -1.12 -18.51
C ARG A 734 -0.70 -1.59 -19.89
N LYS A 735 -0.53 -2.87 -20.17
CA LYS A 735 -1.05 -3.50 -21.39
C LYS A 735 -2.54 -3.79 -21.22
N LEU A 736 -3.39 -3.14 -22.01
CA LEU A 736 -4.85 -3.26 -21.95
C LEU A 736 -5.45 -3.36 -23.36
N PRO A 737 -6.61 -4.02 -23.53
CA PRO A 737 -7.44 -3.81 -24.70
C PRO A 737 -7.76 -2.32 -24.88
N ALA A 738 -7.74 -1.82 -26.12
CA ALA A 738 -7.87 -0.39 -26.38
C ALA A 738 -9.22 0.20 -25.94
N SER A 739 -10.29 -0.59 -25.99
CA SER A 739 -11.61 -0.22 -25.45
C SER A 739 -11.59 -0.09 -23.93
N GLU A 740 -10.95 -1.01 -23.23
CA GLU A 740 -10.78 -0.95 -21.77
C GLU A 740 -9.90 0.23 -21.36
N ALA A 741 -8.82 0.50 -22.11
CA ALA A 741 -7.98 1.68 -21.89
C ALA A 741 -8.77 2.98 -22.04
N ALA A 742 -9.62 3.10 -23.06
CA ALA A 742 -10.46 4.28 -23.27
C ALA A 742 -11.50 4.45 -22.16
N ALA A 743 -12.12 3.35 -21.70
CA ALA A 743 -13.04 3.33 -20.57
C ALA A 743 -12.33 3.73 -19.25
N LEU A 744 -11.13 3.20 -19.01
CA LEU A 744 -10.28 3.54 -17.85
C LEU A 744 -10.00 5.05 -17.77
N ALA A 745 -9.87 5.69 -18.92
CA ALA A 745 -9.63 7.13 -19.04
C ALA A 745 -10.91 7.96 -19.22
N ALA A 746 -12.10 7.37 -19.07
CA ALA A 746 -13.39 8.04 -19.22
C ALA A 746 -13.51 8.84 -20.54
N LEU A 747 -13.04 8.26 -21.66
CA LEU A 747 -13.27 8.82 -22.99
C LEU A 747 -14.71 8.53 -23.43
N ASP A 748 -15.34 9.50 -24.09
CA ASP A 748 -16.62 9.24 -24.77
C ASP A 748 -16.44 8.37 -26.01
N GLN A 749 -17.54 7.88 -26.57
CA GLN A 749 -17.53 6.95 -27.71
C GLN A 749 -16.85 7.55 -28.95
N ASP A 750 -17.03 8.85 -29.22
CA ASP A 750 -16.39 9.54 -30.36
C ASP A 750 -14.87 9.61 -30.19
N ALA A 751 -14.40 10.03 -29.02
CA ALA A 751 -12.96 10.04 -28.71
C ALA A 751 -12.36 8.63 -28.72
N THR A 752 -13.10 7.63 -28.24
CA THR A 752 -12.69 6.22 -28.25
C THR A 752 -12.51 5.71 -29.68
N GLY A 753 -13.48 5.98 -30.57
CA GLY A 753 -13.38 5.62 -31.99
C GLY A 753 -12.18 6.29 -32.66
N LYS A 754 -11.91 7.57 -32.36
CA LYS A 754 -10.75 8.30 -32.91
C LYS A 754 -9.41 7.86 -32.33
N LEU A 755 -9.37 7.41 -31.08
CA LEU A 755 -8.16 6.88 -30.44
C LEU A 755 -7.77 5.54 -31.07
N THR A 756 -8.75 4.66 -31.22
CA THR A 756 -8.54 3.28 -31.67
C THR A 756 -8.47 3.12 -33.19
N ALA A 757 -8.86 4.14 -33.94
CA ALA A 757 -8.76 4.15 -35.40
C ALA A 757 -7.32 3.95 -35.88
N GLY A 758 -7.06 2.79 -36.50
CA GLY A 758 -5.75 2.44 -37.07
C GLY A 758 -4.76 1.78 -36.10
N TRP A 759 -5.22 1.25 -34.96
CA TRP A 759 -4.39 0.40 -34.10
C TRP A 759 -4.57 -1.08 -34.45
N ASP A 760 -3.61 -1.63 -35.18
CA ASP A 760 -3.71 -2.99 -35.75
C ASP A 760 -3.82 -4.11 -34.69
N SER A 761 -3.28 -3.91 -33.49
CA SER A 761 -3.27 -4.93 -32.44
C SER A 761 -4.52 -4.94 -31.55
N GLY A 762 -5.37 -3.90 -31.61
CA GLY A 762 -6.46 -3.70 -30.65
C GLY A 762 -5.99 -3.52 -29.18
N LEU A 763 -4.67 -3.44 -28.95
CA LEU A 763 -4.04 -3.31 -27.64
C LEU A 763 -3.43 -1.92 -27.46
N SER A 764 -3.35 -1.48 -26.20
CA SER A 764 -2.77 -0.21 -25.79
C SER A 764 -1.82 -0.41 -24.60
N LEU A 765 -0.68 0.27 -24.64
CA LEU A 765 0.15 0.54 -23.48
C LEU A 765 -0.34 1.85 -22.87
N THR A 766 -0.97 1.77 -21.70
CA THR A 766 -1.76 2.86 -21.11
C THR A 766 -1.26 3.24 -19.73
N PHE A 767 -1.12 4.55 -19.51
CA PHE A 767 -1.02 5.15 -18.19
C PHE A 767 -2.27 6.02 -17.95
N SER A 768 -2.86 6.00 -16.77
CA SER A 768 -4.02 6.84 -16.41
C SER A 768 -3.91 7.31 -14.97
N ALA A 769 -4.04 8.61 -14.75
CA ALA A 769 -4.05 9.23 -13.44
C ALA A 769 -5.49 9.39 -12.95
N ARG A 770 -5.90 8.67 -11.90
CA ARG A 770 -7.25 8.79 -11.30
C ARG A 770 -7.34 9.86 -10.20
N VAL A 771 -6.18 10.29 -9.75
CA VAL A 771 -5.91 11.09 -8.56
C VAL A 771 -4.88 12.17 -8.92
N GLY A 772 -4.58 13.05 -7.98
CA GLY A 772 -3.69 14.18 -8.14
C GLY A 772 -4.47 15.50 -8.15
N HIS A 773 -3.71 16.60 -8.23
CA HIS A 773 -4.28 17.93 -8.39
C HIS A 773 -5.27 17.99 -9.57
N PRO A 774 -6.34 18.79 -9.54
CA PRO A 774 -7.33 18.91 -10.63
C PRO A 774 -6.76 19.20 -12.04
N SER A 775 -5.51 19.65 -12.13
CA SER A 775 -4.79 19.82 -13.40
C SER A 775 -4.33 18.49 -14.02
N VAL A 776 -3.97 17.49 -13.21
CA VAL A 776 -3.44 16.18 -13.68
C VAL A 776 -4.44 15.04 -13.47
N GLN A 777 -5.44 15.22 -12.60
CA GLN A 777 -6.48 14.22 -12.35
C GLN A 777 -7.29 13.91 -13.60
N GLY A 778 -7.43 12.62 -13.94
CA GLY A 778 -8.12 12.15 -15.14
C GLY A 778 -7.31 12.24 -16.43
N ALA A 779 -6.02 12.60 -16.35
CA ALA A 779 -5.11 12.54 -17.48
C ALA A 779 -4.74 11.09 -17.84
N ALA A 780 -4.41 10.84 -19.10
CA ALA A 780 -3.99 9.52 -19.55
C ALA A 780 -3.01 9.62 -20.72
N LEU A 781 -2.11 8.65 -20.82
CA LEU A 781 -1.23 8.43 -21.97
C LEU A 781 -1.56 7.06 -22.58
N PHE A 782 -1.68 7.02 -23.90
CA PHE A 782 -1.89 5.80 -24.67
C PHE A 782 -0.84 5.68 -25.75
N ILE A 783 -0.29 4.48 -25.88
CA ILE A 783 0.66 4.12 -26.94
C ILE A 783 0.14 2.83 -27.60
N PRO A 784 0.11 2.71 -28.93
CA PRO A 784 -0.33 1.49 -29.59
C PRO A 784 0.47 0.28 -29.10
N GLY A 785 -0.20 -0.79 -28.69
CA GLY A 785 0.44 -1.99 -28.15
C GLY A 785 0.96 -2.94 -29.23
N SER A 786 1.70 -2.45 -30.22
CA SER A 786 2.36 -3.31 -31.21
C SER A 786 3.45 -4.17 -30.53
N PRO A 787 3.82 -5.34 -31.09
CA PRO A 787 4.90 -6.16 -30.52
C PRO A 787 6.21 -5.39 -30.31
N LEU A 788 6.55 -4.49 -31.25
CA LEU A 788 7.72 -3.62 -31.13
C LEU A 788 7.60 -2.65 -29.95
N ASN A 789 6.43 -2.02 -29.75
CA ASN A 789 6.25 -1.10 -28.64
C ASN A 789 6.25 -1.83 -27.29
N GLN A 790 5.69 -3.03 -27.23
CA GLN A 790 5.75 -3.88 -26.03
C GLN A 790 7.20 -4.16 -25.65
N LEU A 791 8.05 -4.52 -26.61
CA LEU A 791 9.48 -4.75 -26.38
C LEU A 791 10.25 -3.45 -26.01
N LEU A 792 10.01 -2.34 -26.72
CA LEU A 792 10.78 -1.10 -26.52
C LEU A 792 10.43 -0.35 -25.23
N LEU A 793 9.21 -0.54 -24.73
CA LEU A 793 8.64 0.18 -23.60
C LEU A 793 8.35 -0.72 -22.40
N GLU A 794 8.86 -1.95 -22.42
CA GLU A 794 8.87 -2.82 -21.26
C GLU A 794 9.58 -2.13 -20.08
N GLY A 795 8.99 -2.22 -18.88
CA GLY A 795 9.50 -1.57 -17.66
C GLY A 795 9.54 -0.04 -17.71
N VAL A 796 8.92 0.61 -18.70
CA VAL A 796 8.88 2.08 -18.80
C VAL A 796 7.80 2.64 -17.89
N ARG A 797 8.21 3.63 -17.10
CA ARG A 797 7.36 4.45 -16.25
C ARG A 797 7.09 5.79 -16.90
N VAL A 798 5.92 6.31 -16.62
CA VAL A 798 5.42 7.62 -17.04
C VAL A 798 5.39 8.50 -15.81
N GLU A 799 5.83 9.74 -15.91
CA GLU A 799 5.49 10.80 -14.95
C GLU A 799 4.85 11.94 -15.72
N LEU A 800 3.63 12.29 -15.32
CA LEU A 800 2.93 13.50 -15.70
C LEU A 800 2.97 14.47 -14.53
N SER A 801 3.47 15.67 -14.77
CA SER A 801 3.48 16.75 -13.79
C SER A 801 2.77 17.99 -14.31
N SER A 802 2.29 18.82 -13.40
CA SER A 802 1.89 20.19 -13.68
C SER A 802 2.60 21.15 -12.72
N ARG A 803 2.74 22.39 -13.17
CA ARG A 803 3.14 23.51 -12.32
C ARG A 803 2.50 24.77 -12.82
N GLU A 804 2.45 25.78 -11.97
CA GLU A 804 2.05 27.10 -12.42
C GLU A 804 3.05 27.66 -13.44
N SER A 805 2.50 28.35 -14.43
CA SER A 805 3.26 29.11 -15.41
C SER A 805 3.98 30.26 -14.70
N THR A 806 5.19 30.53 -15.14
CA THR A 806 5.94 31.70 -14.68
C THR A 806 5.51 32.95 -15.44
N ALA A 807 5.77 34.12 -14.86
CA ALA A 807 5.54 35.39 -15.56
C ALA A 807 6.36 35.50 -16.87
N ALA A 808 7.56 34.90 -16.89
CA ALA A 808 8.41 34.86 -18.08
C ALA A 808 7.80 34.02 -19.20
N GLU A 809 7.24 32.85 -18.88
CA GLU A 809 6.55 31.98 -19.85
C GLU A 809 5.30 32.65 -20.40
N ARG A 810 4.48 33.25 -19.54
CA ARG A 810 3.28 34.00 -19.98
C ARG A 810 3.63 35.08 -21.01
N ARG A 811 4.71 35.84 -20.77
CA ARG A 811 5.20 36.86 -21.72
C ARG A 811 5.69 36.25 -23.04
N LYS A 812 6.45 35.15 -22.97
CA LYS A 812 6.98 34.47 -24.18
C LYS A 812 5.86 33.89 -25.04
N VAL A 813 4.91 33.18 -24.43
CA VAL A 813 3.77 32.59 -25.15
C VAL A 813 2.84 33.67 -25.70
N GLY A 814 2.66 34.79 -25.00
CA GLY A 814 1.89 35.93 -25.52
C GLY A 814 2.39 36.44 -26.88
N LYS A 815 3.69 36.33 -27.16
CA LYS A 815 4.30 36.72 -28.46
C LYS A 815 3.94 35.76 -29.61
N LEU A 816 3.41 34.56 -29.33
CA LEU A 816 3.01 33.58 -30.35
C LEU A 816 1.64 33.88 -30.97
N GLY A 817 0.92 34.90 -30.48
CA GLY A 817 -0.43 35.22 -30.96
C GLY A 817 -1.48 34.18 -30.56
N THR A 818 -1.17 33.28 -29.63
CA THR A 818 -2.07 32.21 -29.15
C THR A 818 -3.00 32.64 -28.01
N GLY A 819 -2.86 33.88 -27.52
CA GLY A 819 -3.57 34.40 -26.37
C GLY A 819 -2.80 34.22 -25.05
N THR A 820 -3.52 34.27 -23.94
CA THR A 820 -2.98 34.10 -22.59
C THR A 820 -2.72 32.61 -22.33
N LEU A 821 -1.52 32.32 -21.83
CA LEU A 821 -1.14 30.99 -21.36
C LEU A 821 -1.99 30.61 -20.14
N ALA A 822 -2.52 29.39 -20.12
CA ALA A 822 -3.23 28.85 -18.98
C ALA A 822 -2.33 28.81 -17.72
N PRO A 823 -2.93 28.77 -16.51
CA PRO A 823 -2.16 28.68 -15.28
C PRO A 823 -1.21 27.47 -15.29
N ASP A 824 -1.66 26.32 -15.76
CA ASP A 824 -0.87 25.08 -15.70
C ASP A 824 0.01 24.85 -16.93
N VAL A 825 1.27 24.52 -16.67
CA VAL A 825 2.23 23.95 -17.63
C VAL A 825 2.47 22.49 -17.25
N TYR A 826 2.20 21.59 -18.18
CA TYR A 826 2.35 20.15 -18.04
C TYR A 826 3.73 19.69 -18.47
N GLY A 827 4.33 18.75 -17.75
CA GLY A 827 5.51 18.01 -18.18
C GLY A 827 5.22 16.52 -18.27
N LEU A 828 5.68 15.88 -19.34
CA LEU A 828 5.58 14.43 -19.53
C LEU A 828 6.98 13.84 -19.67
N SER A 829 7.34 12.92 -18.78
CA SER A 829 8.58 12.16 -18.87
C SER A 829 8.29 10.68 -18.87
N LEU A 830 9.06 9.94 -19.68
CA LEU A 830 9.08 8.49 -19.65
C LEU A 830 10.48 8.07 -19.22
N THR A 831 10.58 7.14 -18.29
CA THR A 831 11.85 6.67 -17.73
C THR A 831 11.85 5.15 -17.64
N ARG A 832 12.98 4.51 -17.92
CA ARG A 832 13.15 3.08 -17.64
C ARG A 832 13.44 2.87 -16.15
N SER A 833 13.40 1.60 -15.74
CA SER A 833 14.14 1.13 -14.57
C SER A 833 15.55 1.72 -14.62
N GLY A 834 15.85 2.56 -13.62
CA GLY A 834 17.10 3.30 -13.46
C GLY A 834 17.17 4.73 -13.94
N GLY A 835 16.02 5.35 -14.19
CA GLY A 835 15.93 6.79 -14.39
C GLY A 835 16.45 7.27 -15.75
N SER A 836 16.87 6.35 -16.63
CA SER A 836 17.23 6.71 -18.00
C SER A 836 15.98 7.16 -18.78
N GLY A 837 16.04 8.38 -19.31
CA GLY A 837 14.92 8.99 -20.03
C GLY A 837 14.65 8.31 -21.38
N VAL A 838 13.39 8.00 -21.66
CA VAL A 838 12.90 7.49 -22.94
C VAL A 838 12.48 8.66 -23.81
N LYS A 839 13.14 8.80 -24.98
CA LYS A 839 12.96 9.96 -25.86
C LYS A 839 11.79 9.85 -26.84
N ASN A 840 11.21 8.66 -27.05
CA ASN A 840 10.16 8.39 -28.04
C ASN A 840 9.11 7.42 -27.47
N PHE A 841 7.89 7.41 -28.03
CA PHE A 841 6.84 6.45 -27.66
C PHE A 841 7.04 5.09 -28.36
N GLY A 842 8.25 4.52 -28.24
CA GLY A 842 8.65 3.32 -28.96
C GLY A 842 8.87 3.59 -30.45
N GLY A 843 8.26 2.77 -31.31
CA GLY A 843 8.34 2.88 -32.77
C GLY A 843 7.36 3.87 -33.41
N GLY A 844 6.59 4.64 -32.63
CA GLY A 844 5.49 5.45 -33.16
C GLY A 844 5.09 6.67 -32.34
N GLU A 845 3.83 7.10 -32.53
CA GLU A 845 3.22 8.23 -31.83
C GLU A 845 2.52 7.79 -30.53
N GLY A 846 2.29 8.74 -29.63
CA GLY A 846 1.53 8.56 -28.39
C GLY A 846 0.36 9.55 -28.33
N TRP A 847 -0.70 9.18 -27.61
CA TRP A 847 -1.88 10.01 -27.39
C TRP A 847 -1.97 10.39 -25.93
N ILE A 848 -2.05 11.68 -25.62
CA ILE A 848 -2.21 12.17 -24.25
C ILE A 848 -3.56 12.87 -24.08
N LYS A 849 -4.35 12.41 -23.12
CA LYS A 849 -5.53 13.10 -22.61
C LYS A 849 -5.09 14.00 -21.46
N LEU A 850 -5.43 15.28 -21.54
CA LEU A 850 -5.19 16.25 -20.46
C LEU A 850 -6.51 16.92 -20.01
N PRO A 851 -6.70 17.15 -18.71
CA PRO A 851 -7.83 17.91 -18.18
C PRO A 851 -7.86 19.32 -18.76
N TYR A 852 -9.05 19.81 -19.08
CA TYR A 852 -9.22 21.12 -19.70
C TYR A 852 -10.19 22.00 -18.92
N TRP A 853 -9.67 23.10 -18.39
CA TRP A 853 -10.39 24.10 -17.61
C TRP A 853 -10.62 25.42 -18.37
N GLY A 854 -10.25 25.48 -19.65
CA GLY A 854 -10.37 26.71 -20.45
C GLY A 854 -11.80 27.01 -20.93
N ALA A 855 -12.02 28.23 -21.40
CA ALA A 855 -13.34 28.72 -21.80
C ALA A 855 -13.83 28.28 -23.19
N ALA A 856 -13.00 27.57 -23.97
CA ALA A 856 -13.42 27.12 -25.29
C ALA A 856 -14.58 26.11 -25.19
N THR A 857 -15.60 26.26 -26.03
CA THR A 857 -16.74 25.33 -26.12
C THR A 857 -16.68 24.43 -27.37
N ARG A 858 -15.74 24.71 -28.27
CA ARG A 858 -15.50 23.93 -29.49
C ARG A 858 -14.00 23.74 -29.70
N ILE A 859 -13.63 22.60 -30.28
CA ILE A 859 -12.24 22.20 -30.53
C ILE A 859 -11.42 23.23 -31.35
N LYS A 860 -12.07 24.06 -32.20
CA LYS A 860 -11.40 25.14 -32.94
C LYS A 860 -10.86 26.27 -32.05
N GLY A 861 -11.44 26.44 -30.87
CA GLY A 861 -11.03 27.45 -29.88
C GLY A 861 -9.88 27.00 -28.98
N VAL A 862 -9.52 25.71 -29.00
CA VAL A 862 -8.41 25.18 -28.21
C VAL A 862 -7.09 25.51 -28.90
N LYS A 863 -6.19 26.19 -28.20
CA LYS A 863 -4.80 26.37 -28.61
C LYS A 863 -3.89 25.65 -27.62
N VAL A 864 -2.89 24.97 -28.16
CA VAL A 864 -1.89 24.23 -27.39
C VAL A 864 -0.53 24.73 -27.80
N VAL A 865 0.32 24.99 -26.82
CA VAL A 865 1.73 25.36 -27.02
C VAL A 865 2.62 24.36 -26.31
N TYR A 866 3.84 24.19 -26.79
CA TYR A 866 4.80 23.27 -26.20
C TYR A 866 6.22 23.84 -26.26
N SER A 867 7.08 23.31 -25.40
CA SER A 867 8.51 23.61 -25.34
C SER A 867 9.31 22.36 -24.99
N GLU A 868 10.44 22.18 -25.65
CA GLU A 868 11.35 21.04 -25.44
C GLU A 868 12.42 21.35 -24.38
N ASP A 869 12.68 22.63 -24.13
CA ASP A 869 13.78 23.15 -23.31
C ASP A 869 13.31 24.15 -22.24
N GLY A 870 12.01 24.46 -22.20
CA GLY A 870 11.41 25.51 -21.36
C GLY A 870 11.73 26.94 -21.80
N LYS A 871 12.61 27.10 -22.80
CA LYS A 871 13.11 28.40 -23.27
C LYS A 871 12.36 28.84 -24.52
N THR A 872 12.16 27.93 -25.46
CA THR A 872 11.57 28.15 -26.79
C THR A 872 10.19 27.53 -26.87
N TRP A 873 9.17 28.36 -27.11
CA TRP A 873 7.77 27.92 -27.17
C TRP A 873 7.24 27.92 -28.61
N ARG A 874 6.45 26.91 -28.97
CA ARG A 874 5.86 26.73 -30.30
C ARG A 874 4.39 26.37 -30.19
N THR A 875 3.60 26.74 -31.19
CA THR A 875 2.19 26.32 -31.29
C THR A 875 2.11 24.89 -31.84
N LEU A 876 1.35 24.04 -31.17
CA LEU A 876 1.05 22.69 -31.65
C LEU A 876 0.02 22.77 -32.78
N SER A 877 0.25 22.05 -33.88
CA SER A 877 -0.66 22.02 -35.02
C SER A 877 -2.06 21.54 -34.62
N ARG A 878 -3.10 22.16 -35.17
CA ARG A 878 -4.50 21.81 -34.88
C ARG A 878 -4.85 20.36 -35.23
N HIS A 879 -4.19 19.78 -36.22
CA HIS A 879 -4.33 18.36 -36.61
C HIS A 879 -3.79 17.37 -35.58
N ARG A 880 -3.09 17.86 -34.54
CA ARG A 880 -2.66 17.08 -33.39
C ARG A 880 -3.69 17.06 -32.26
N ILE A 881 -4.75 17.86 -32.34
CA ILE A 881 -5.86 17.81 -31.39
C ILE A 881 -6.92 16.86 -31.94
N VAL A 882 -6.97 15.66 -31.37
CA VAL A 882 -7.76 14.50 -31.83
C VAL A 882 -9.22 14.64 -31.41
N ALA A 883 -9.45 14.87 -30.11
CA ALA A 883 -10.77 15.01 -29.52
C ALA A 883 -10.78 16.08 -28.43
N PHE A 884 -11.97 16.58 -28.11
CA PHE A 884 -12.16 17.66 -27.14
C PHE A 884 -13.56 17.59 -26.52
N LYS A 885 -13.59 17.70 -25.20
CA LYS A 885 -14.80 17.93 -24.41
C LYS A 885 -14.64 19.22 -23.62
N ALA A 886 -15.64 20.09 -23.66
CA ALA A 886 -15.62 21.34 -22.91
C ALA A 886 -15.78 21.11 -21.41
N ALA A 887 -15.25 22.03 -20.60
CA ALA A 887 -15.56 22.09 -19.16
C ALA A 887 -17.03 22.48 -18.96
N SER A 888 -17.67 21.93 -17.93
CA SER A 888 -19.09 22.17 -17.64
C SER A 888 -19.40 21.99 -16.16
N GLY A 889 -20.20 22.89 -15.57
CA GLY A 889 -20.77 22.71 -14.24
C GLY A 889 -19.73 22.47 -13.13
N GLY A 890 -18.58 23.14 -13.20
CA GLY A 890 -17.48 22.94 -12.24
C GLY A 890 -16.60 21.71 -12.49
N ALA A 891 -16.92 20.88 -13.49
CA ALA A 891 -16.09 19.74 -13.89
C ALA A 891 -15.17 20.07 -15.07
N ALA A 892 -13.96 19.52 -15.04
CA ALA A 892 -13.00 19.63 -16.14
C ALA A 892 -13.55 18.94 -17.40
N GLY A 893 -13.33 19.59 -18.55
CA GLY A 893 -13.37 18.93 -19.83
C GLY A 893 -12.09 18.15 -20.08
N TYR A 894 -11.82 17.78 -21.33
CA TYR A 894 -10.53 17.21 -21.70
C TYR A 894 -10.12 17.59 -23.13
N VAL A 895 -8.82 17.52 -23.39
CA VAL A 895 -8.23 17.59 -24.73
C VAL A 895 -7.41 16.33 -24.95
N LEU A 896 -7.69 15.60 -26.02
CA LEU A 896 -6.90 14.45 -26.48
C LEU A 896 -5.94 14.90 -27.58
N LEU A 897 -4.64 14.74 -27.33
CA LEU A 897 -3.56 15.20 -28.19
C LEU A 897 -2.76 14.03 -28.73
N ARG A 898 -2.29 14.13 -29.96
CA ARG A 898 -1.39 13.17 -30.60
C ARG A 898 0.02 13.73 -30.73
N LEU A 899 0.99 13.12 -30.06
CA LEU A 899 2.36 13.56 -29.95
C LEU A 899 3.32 12.56 -30.61
N LYS A 900 4.37 13.06 -31.26
CA LYS A 900 5.42 12.21 -31.86
C LYS A 900 6.40 11.64 -30.84
N ARG A 901 6.55 12.33 -29.71
CA ARG A 901 7.48 12.02 -28.63
C ARG A 901 7.05 12.71 -27.33
N PRO A 902 7.53 12.26 -26.17
CA PRO A 902 7.36 13.01 -24.93
C PRO A 902 7.89 14.44 -25.09
N VAL A 903 7.14 15.42 -24.57
CA VAL A 903 7.51 16.83 -24.60
C VAL A 903 7.76 17.31 -23.18
N ALA A 904 8.85 18.06 -22.99
CA ALA A 904 9.24 18.55 -21.67
C ALA A 904 8.18 19.48 -21.06
N TYR A 905 7.57 20.34 -21.88
CA TYR A 905 6.52 21.26 -21.46
C TYR A 905 5.39 21.36 -22.49
N LEU A 906 4.15 21.31 -22.04
CA LEU A 906 2.94 21.50 -22.83
C LEU A 906 1.94 22.36 -22.04
N ALA A 907 1.22 23.26 -22.70
CA ALA A 907 0.23 24.09 -22.03
C ALA A 907 -0.90 24.51 -22.97
N PHE A 908 -2.05 24.84 -22.39
CA PHE A 908 -3.16 25.45 -23.12
C PHE A 908 -2.98 26.97 -23.21
N ALA A 909 -3.49 27.57 -24.27
CA ALA A 909 -3.56 29.02 -24.43
C ALA A 909 -4.91 29.44 -25.01
N GLY A 910 -5.33 30.68 -24.76
CA GLY A 910 -6.57 31.21 -25.32
C GLY A 910 -6.89 32.64 -24.90
N LYS A 911 -8.07 33.14 -25.31
CA LYS A 911 -8.59 34.41 -24.79
C LYS A 911 -8.94 34.23 -23.32
N ALA A 912 -8.51 35.15 -22.46
CA ALA A 912 -8.91 35.18 -21.06
C ALA A 912 -10.45 35.22 -20.99
N GLY A 913 -11.07 34.27 -20.28
CA GLY A 913 -12.50 34.36 -19.97
C GLY A 913 -12.74 35.53 -19.02
N SER A 914 -13.85 36.25 -19.19
CA SER A 914 -14.34 37.14 -18.14
C SER A 914 -14.63 36.29 -16.91
N LYS A 915 -13.97 36.57 -15.78
CA LYS A 915 -14.32 35.95 -14.50
C LYS A 915 -15.80 36.25 -14.22
N SER A 916 -16.61 35.22 -14.06
CA SER A 916 -17.84 35.28 -13.25
C SER A 916 -17.49 34.81 -11.84
#